data_AF-U9WGW4-F1
#
_entry.id   AF-U9WGW4-F1
#
_cell.length_a   1.000
_cell.length_b   1.000
_cell.length_c   1.000
_cell.angle_alpha   90.00
_cell.angle_beta   90.00
_cell.angle_gamma   90.00
#
_symmetry.space_group_name_H-M   'P 1'
#
loop_
_entity.id
_entity.type
_entity.pdbx_description
1 polymer ?
#
loop_
_entity_poly.entity_id
_entity_poly.type
_entity_poly.pdbx_seq_one_letter_code
_entity_poly.pdbx_strand_id
1 'polypeptide(L)'
;MDVPERGVDVFMTATESIDLGQDLATDCSVVASLCAAVRQFGPRTGSLLSSLMYPYDDDVKRPAVSQNGKYIFRMYFNGCWRKVLIDDRLPTSSSERTLYVVDRRNPYLIWPALIEKAYLKIRGGYDFPGSNSGTDLHALTGWIPEQIFLQTDDIELNETWSRIKTAYEQGNALVTLGTGKFSREEERTLGLVREHDYAVLDLRNDGNNRLFLVKNPWRDSLVWTGVGSTATSSTDRSGSPEESMSNTFWMTFEDVLQHFDSLYVNWSPSLFRFRQDHHFTWTIPPKAEELVFTQNPQYSILSHTGSPVWILLNRHWQDSELDILRERKQEHDFHQPLKSLGYMSLSLFASHPPGTRIPLSEGSHHALHQGPFVDSPNTLLRYSPTPGVAQTLVIAQSDLPLPSYSFTLSFFSNSPLTISPASDPLPYNETITGAWTRRTAGGSTVYPSYVTNPQYALTLTRPSPLSLVLSTERADNLPVHIAVLYSNGGQRVTAVVGRDLICSSAEYQRGCTFASTLPSSNTSNVTSSVASNNHGHTSSSLIDPGTYTIVLSTYEPGQTGRYSLRVSAACPFTIEPILSDAAGRLRTPAPSPATFRQGEGRVRARVDVARLTRASVLARSVKTGSTTQKTAMVRVALELGTIEGRKRVLASTASGGGGELAASLSNLSLSERLGGIGGIGGGHIHGGQGTTEGDGYSAKGEFADASLGLRTREVDLDPDVIRVYGGLWLVVEQIGGGGQGHVTEGSDDDGGGGGGGGGGVHVEISSDGVVSIGEWEVADED
;
A
#
# COMPACT_ATOMS: atom_id res chain seq x y z
N MET A 1 61.79 -10.62 3.28
CA MET A 1 62.13 -9.79 2.12
C MET A 1 62.68 -8.48 2.65
N ASP A 2 63.93 -8.18 2.33
CA ASP A 2 64.56 -6.93 2.70
C ASP A 2 63.83 -5.77 2.01
N VAL A 3 63.26 -4.87 2.80
CA VAL A 3 62.67 -3.62 2.32
C VAL A 3 63.84 -2.73 1.91
N PRO A 4 63.99 -2.34 0.63
CA PRO A 4 65.03 -1.40 0.22
C PRO A 4 64.87 -0.10 1.02
N GLU A 5 65.95 0.64 1.27
CA GLU A 5 65.94 2.00 1.84
C GLU A 5 65.17 3.00 0.94
N ARG A 6 63.88 2.77 0.71
CA ARG A 6 62.96 3.73 0.13
C ARG A 6 62.30 4.45 1.31
N GLY A 7 62.36 5.78 1.30
CA GLY A 7 61.77 6.60 2.35
C GLY A 7 60.30 6.23 2.61
N VAL A 8 59.88 6.40 3.87
CA VAL A 8 58.54 6.06 4.38
C VAL A 8 57.40 6.68 3.53
N ASP A 9 57.71 7.76 2.80
CA ASP A 9 56.85 8.42 1.79
C ASP A 9 56.26 7.48 0.72
N VAL A 10 56.92 6.36 0.39
CA VAL A 10 56.41 5.42 -0.63
C VAL A 10 55.06 4.80 -0.25
N PHE A 11 54.75 4.72 1.06
CA PHE A 11 53.47 4.21 1.54
C PHE A 11 52.27 5.12 1.23
N MET A 12 52.53 6.40 0.97
CA MET A 12 51.50 7.42 0.74
C MET A 12 51.58 8.09 -0.63
N THR A 13 52.67 7.85 -1.36
CA THR A 13 52.91 8.45 -2.67
C THR A 13 52.31 7.57 -3.77
N ALA A 14 51.17 8.01 -4.30
CA ALA A 14 50.61 7.45 -5.51
C ALA A 14 51.43 7.86 -6.74
N THR A 15 51.52 6.98 -7.73
CA THR A 15 51.97 7.34 -9.08
C THR A 15 50.81 7.97 -9.85
N GLU A 16 51.07 8.54 -11.03
CA GLU A 16 50.03 9.18 -11.86
C GLU A 16 48.91 8.23 -12.30
N SER A 17 49.13 6.91 -12.22
CA SER A 17 48.25 5.90 -12.79
C SER A 17 47.98 4.75 -11.80
N ILE A 18 47.29 5.07 -10.70
CA ILE A 18 46.85 4.09 -9.68
C ILE A 18 45.99 2.98 -10.30
N ASP A 19 46.25 1.73 -9.90
CA ASP A 19 45.50 0.57 -10.35
C ASP A 19 45.01 -0.29 -9.18
N LEU A 20 43.95 0.17 -8.51
CA LEU A 20 43.38 -0.53 -7.36
C LEU A 20 42.73 -1.85 -7.76
N GLY A 21 42.97 -2.88 -6.96
CA GLY A 21 42.35 -4.19 -7.10
C GLY A 21 42.07 -4.84 -5.74
N GLN A 22 41.06 -5.70 -5.76
CA GLN A 22 40.57 -6.50 -4.64
C GLN A 22 40.96 -7.96 -4.84
N ASP A 23 41.13 -8.66 -3.72
CA ASP A 23 41.42 -10.09 -3.70
C ASP A 23 40.34 -10.88 -2.91
N LEU A 24 40.53 -11.16 -1.62
CA LEU A 24 39.68 -12.11 -0.89
C LEU A 24 38.42 -11.51 -0.24
N ALA A 25 38.37 -10.20 -0.06
CA ALA A 25 37.27 -9.56 0.65
C ALA A 25 35.99 -9.47 -0.20
N THR A 26 34.83 -9.30 0.45
CA THR A 26 33.50 -9.26 -0.18
C THR A 26 32.96 -7.84 -0.39
N ASP A 27 33.84 -6.83 -0.35
CA ASP A 27 33.54 -5.40 -0.42
C ASP A 27 33.80 -4.79 -1.81
N CYS A 28 33.43 -5.50 -2.87
CA CYS A 28 33.71 -5.07 -4.24
C CYS A 28 33.14 -3.69 -4.58
N SER A 29 31.97 -3.36 -4.03
CA SER A 29 31.32 -2.05 -4.12
C SER A 29 32.23 -0.93 -3.60
N VAL A 30 32.96 -1.17 -2.51
CA VAL A 30 33.90 -0.22 -1.89
C VAL A 30 35.11 -0.01 -2.79
N VAL A 31 35.68 -1.10 -3.31
CA VAL A 31 36.85 -1.01 -4.19
C VAL A 31 36.50 -0.37 -5.53
N ALA A 32 35.34 -0.70 -6.11
CA ALA A 32 34.82 -0.04 -7.31
C ALA A 32 34.61 1.47 -7.07
N SER A 33 34.07 1.84 -5.91
CA SER A 33 33.91 3.24 -5.50
C SER A 33 35.25 3.97 -5.41
N LEU A 34 36.26 3.34 -4.78
CA LEU A 34 37.61 3.91 -4.72
C LEU A 34 38.20 4.09 -6.12
N CYS A 35 38.06 3.10 -7.01
CA CYS A 35 38.50 3.17 -8.40
C CYS A 35 37.86 4.34 -9.16
N ALA A 36 36.54 4.49 -9.08
CA ALA A 36 35.80 5.58 -9.73
C ALA A 36 36.22 6.95 -9.18
N ALA A 37 36.50 7.03 -7.87
CA ALA A 37 36.89 8.26 -7.20
C ALA A 37 38.39 8.61 -7.34
N VAL A 38 39.25 7.73 -7.88
CA VAL A 38 40.70 8.00 -8.05
C VAL A 38 40.97 9.32 -8.74
N ARG A 39 40.19 9.64 -9.79
CA ARG A 39 40.31 10.90 -10.55
C ARG A 39 40.08 12.13 -9.67
N GLN A 40 39.29 11.97 -8.60
CA GLN A 40 39.04 13.02 -7.62
C GLN A 40 40.07 13.04 -6.48
N PHE A 41 40.80 11.95 -6.25
CA PHE A 41 41.83 11.76 -5.22
C PHE A 41 43.24 12.18 -5.63
N GLY A 42 43.50 12.50 -6.91
CA GLY A 42 44.82 12.89 -7.41
C GLY A 42 45.44 14.14 -6.75
N PRO A 43 46.75 14.41 -6.97
CA PRO A 43 47.51 15.50 -6.35
C PRO A 43 47.20 16.86 -6.98
N ARG A 44 45.94 17.31 -6.85
CA ARG A 44 45.42 18.55 -7.42
C ARG A 44 44.78 19.42 -6.34
N THR A 45 44.70 20.72 -6.61
CA THR A 45 43.94 21.63 -5.75
C THR A 45 42.49 21.17 -5.70
N GLY A 46 41.92 21.02 -4.50
CA GLY A 46 40.57 20.48 -4.32
C GLY A 46 40.47 18.95 -4.41
N SER A 47 41.58 18.23 -4.23
CA SER A 47 41.56 16.76 -4.03
C SER A 47 40.62 16.40 -2.90
N LEU A 48 39.80 15.35 -3.09
CA LEU A 48 38.94 14.87 -2.01
C LEU A 48 39.77 14.30 -0.84
N LEU A 49 40.99 13.82 -1.09
CA LEU A 49 41.86 13.25 -0.05
C LEU A 49 42.20 14.24 1.06
N SER A 50 42.43 15.52 0.73
CA SER A 50 42.79 16.53 1.73
C SER A 50 41.69 16.74 2.77
N SER A 51 40.43 16.63 2.33
CA SER A 51 39.26 16.72 3.22
C SER A 51 38.86 15.39 3.85
N LEU A 52 39.24 14.26 3.24
CA LEU A 52 38.83 12.92 3.62
C LEU A 52 39.71 12.33 4.72
N MET A 53 41.02 12.61 4.72
CA MET A 53 41.95 11.95 5.64
C MET A 53 42.99 12.88 6.25
N TYR A 54 43.47 12.50 7.43
CA TYR A 54 44.57 13.12 8.14
C TYR A 54 45.50 12.05 8.72
N PRO A 55 46.85 12.21 8.64
CA PRO A 55 47.53 13.41 8.15
C PRO A 55 47.59 13.50 6.62
N TYR A 56 47.49 14.74 6.14
CA TYR A 56 47.61 15.12 4.73
C TYR A 56 48.57 16.30 4.66
N ASP A 57 49.47 16.29 3.68
CA ASP A 57 50.41 17.37 3.43
C ASP A 57 49.86 18.24 2.29
N ASP A 58 49.37 19.43 2.66
CA ASP A 58 48.75 20.38 1.74
C ASP A 58 49.76 21.05 0.79
N ASP A 59 51.05 21.12 1.16
CA ASP A 59 52.08 21.76 0.35
C ASP A 59 52.41 20.89 -0.88
N VAL A 60 52.55 19.58 -0.67
CA VAL A 60 52.78 18.59 -1.74
C VAL A 60 51.51 17.90 -2.22
N LYS A 61 50.34 18.25 -1.65
CA LYS A 61 49.00 17.75 -2.03
C LYS A 61 48.89 16.22 -2.04
N ARG A 62 49.37 15.56 -0.98
CA ARG A 62 49.31 14.10 -0.83
C ARG A 62 49.11 13.67 0.62
N PRO A 63 48.58 12.45 0.88
CA PRO A 63 48.56 11.88 2.21
C PRO A 63 49.97 11.81 2.82
N ALA A 64 50.05 11.94 4.14
CA ALA A 64 51.31 11.83 4.87
C ALA A 64 51.30 10.59 5.79
N VAL A 65 52.48 10.11 6.13
CA VAL A 65 52.61 9.00 7.09
C VAL A 65 52.42 9.53 8.50
N SER A 66 51.56 8.86 9.27
CA SER A 66 51.34 9.21 10.67
C SER A 66 52.52 8.81 11.56
N GLN A 67 53.03 9.74 12.36
CA GLN A 67 54.15 9.50 13.27
C GLN A 67 53.82 8.55 14.43
N ASN A 68 52.54 8.37 14.76
CA ASN A 68 52.07 7.52 15.87
C ASN A 68 51.17 6.37 15.40
N GLY A 69 51.13 6.12 14.09
CA GLY A 69 50.31 5.05 13.48
C GLY A 69 48.81 5.27 13.54
N LYS A 70 48.32 6.47 13.92
CA LYS A 70 46.89 6.80 13.96
C LYS A 70 46.48 7.68 12.79
N TYR A 71 45.35 7.35 12.19
CA TYR A 71 44.78 8.08 11.06
C TYR A 71 43.34 8.48 11.38
N ILE A 72 42.95 9.63 10.85
CA ILE A 72 41.60 10.16 11.00
C ILE A 72 40.98 10.26 9.62
N PHE A 73 39.79 9.71 9.46
CA PHE A 73 38.97 9.84 8.25
C PHE A 73 37.71 10.64 8.54
N ARG A 74 37.30 11.46 7.59
CA ARG A 74 36.06 12.23 7.60
C ARG A 74 35.07 11.56 6.67
N MET A 75 34.11 10.83 7.21
CA MET A 75 33.12 10.07 6.42
C MET A 75 31.72 10.63 6.63
N TYR A 76 30.91 10.60 5.58
CA TYR A 76 29.54 11.06 5.61
C TYR A 76 28.59 9.87 5.82
N PHE A 77 27.83 9.85 6.89
CA PHE A 77 26.78 8.83 7.06
C PHE A 77 25.69 9.38 7.97
N ASN A 78 24.54 8.72 8.10
CA ASN A 78 23.46 9.11 9.01
C ASN A 78 23.25 10.64 9.07
N GLY A 79 23.18 11.29 7.89
CA GLY A 79 22.96 12.73 7.72
C GLY A 79 24.11 13.71 7.96
N CYS A 80 25.30 13.29 8.38
CA CYS A 80 26.38 14.25 8.67
C CYS A 80 27.79 13.67 8.57
N TRP A 81 28.76 14.57 8.49
CA TRP A 81 30.17 14.24 8.51
C TRP A 81 30.62 13.82 9.91
N ARG A 82 31.28 12.67 10.02
CA ARG A 82 31.81 12.14 11.28
C ARG A 82 33.29 11.80 11.15
N LYS A 83 33.96 11.90 12.29
CA LYS A 83 35.37 11.55 12.47
C LYS A 83 35.50 10.05 12.77
N VAL A 84 36.23 9.32 11.94
CA VAL A 84 36.54 7.89 12.11
C VAL A 84 38.02 7.74 12.39
N LEU A 85 38.36 7.31 13.60
CA LEU A 85 39.75 7.06 14.01
C LEU A 85 40.11 5.60 13.78
N ILE A 86 41.22 5.33 13.09
CA ILE A 86 41.79 3.99 12.92
C ILE A 86 43.30 3.98 13.20
N ASP A 87 43.85 2.81 13.48
CA ASP A 87 45.29 2.57 13.39
C ASP A 87 45.66 2.02 11.99
N ASP A 88 46.96 1.85 11.73
CA ASP A 88 47.53 1.33 10.48
C ASP A 88 47.70 -0.20 10.40
N ARG A 89 47.16 -0.95 11.37
CA ARG A 89 47.26 -2.42 11.35
C ARG A 89 46.29 -3.00 10.33
N LEU A 90 46.79 -3.53 9.23
CA LEU A 90 45.97 -4.17 8.21
C LEU A 90 45.96 -5.70 8.41
N PRO A 91 44.83 -6.38 8.15
CA PRO A 91 44.75 -7.83 8.26
C PRO A 91 45.61 -8.49 7.17
N THR A 92 46.40 -9.48 7.55
CA THR A 92 47.27 -10.23 6.64
C THR A 92 46.86 -11.70 6.60
N SER A 93 46.84 -12.29 5.41
CA SER A 93 46.71 -13.75 5.27
C SER A 93 48.04 -14.44 5.59
N SER A 94 47.99 -15.73 5.94
CA SER A 94 49.17 -16.60 5.94
C SER A 94 49.62 -16.99 4.52
N SER A 95 48.78 -16.75 3.51
CA SER A 95 49.09 -16.89 2.08
C SER A 95 49.47 -15.54 1.45
N GLU A 96 49.86 -15.55 0.17
CA GLU A 96 50.16 -14.33 -0.60
C GLU A 96 48.91 -13.50 -0.96
N ARG A 97 47.73 -13.95 -0.54
CA ARG A 97 46.43 -13.30 -0.80
C ARG A 97 46.20 -12.13 0.15
N THR A 98 45.54 -11.08 -0.30
CA THR A 98 45.26 -9.88 0.52
C THR A 98 43.79 -9.78 0.92
N LEU A 99 43.54 -9.24 2.11
CA LEU A 99 42.19 -9.02 2.67
C LEU A 99 41.74 -7.55 2.56
N TYR A 100 42.55 -6.72 1.92
CA TYR A 100 42.31 -5.29 1.71
C TYR A 100 42.69 -4.90 0.29
N VAL A 101 42.18 -3.76 -0.17
CA VAL A 101 42.46 -3.16 -1.48
C VAL A 101 43.95 -2.85 -1.65
N VAL A 102 44.50 -3.21 -2.81
CA VAL A 102 45.92 -2.98 -3.13
C VAL A 102 46.05 -2.31 -4.49
N ASP A 103 46.95 -1.34 -4.61
CA ASP A 103 47.39 -0.84 -5.90
C ASP A 103 48.36 -1.86 -6.55
N ARG A 104 47.98 -2.42 -7.70
CA ARG A 104 48.78 -3.41 -8.43
C ARG A 104 50.08 -2.83 -8.96
N ARG A 105 50.13 -1.51 -9.20
CA ARG A 105 51.31 -0.80 -9.71
C ARG A 105 52.24 -0.33 -8.59
N ASN A 106 51.69 -0.11 -7.39
CA ASN A 106 52.46 0.17 -6.18
C ASN A 106 51.91 -0.62 -4.99
N PRO A 107 52.32 -1.89 -4.80
CA PRO A 107 51.85 -2.73 -3.69
C PRO A 107 52.19 -2.20 -2.29
N TYR A 108 53.09 -1.22 -2.18
CA TYR A 108 53.43 -0.56 -0.92
C TYR A 108 52.45 0.58 -0.58
N LEU A 109 51.60 1.02 -1.50
CA LEU A 109 50.65 2.11 -1.25
C LEU A 109 49.54 1.67 -0.28
N ILE A 110 49.50 2.26 0.92
CA ILE A 110 48.58 1.81 1.98
C ILE A 110 47.37 2.72 2.19
N TRP A 111 47.41 3.99 1.77
CA TRP A 111 46.27 4.89 2.02
C TRP A 111 44.93 4.38 1.48
N PRO A 112 44.84 3.68 0.32
CA PRO A 112 43.56 3.11 -0.13
C PRO A 112 43.02 2.07 0.85
N ALA A 113 43.90 1.20 1.37
CA ALA A 113 43.56 0.20 2.38
C ALA A 113 43.14 0.82 3.72
N LEU A 114 43.71 1.97 4.08
CA LEU A 114 43.30 2.71 5.27
C LEU A 114 41.90 3.33 5.11
N ILE A 115 41.55 3.84 3.92
CA ILE A 115 40.19 4.32 3.63
C ILE A 115 39.19 3.16 3.71
N GLU A 116 39.49 2.04 3.05
CA GLU A 116 38.68 0.82 3.10
C GLU A 116 38.46 0.39 4.56
N LYS A 117 39.53 0.26 5.36
CA LYS A 117 39.43 -0.09 6.78
C LYS A 117 38.57 0.88 7.58
N ALA A 118 38.69 2.19 7.34
CA ALA A 118 37.85 3.19 8.02
C ALA A 118 36.38 3.04 7.63
N TYR A 119 36.10 2.70 6.37
CA TYR A 119 34.74 2.47 5.88
C TYR A 119 34.16 1.17 6.47
N LEU A 120 34.91 0.07 6.43
CA LEU A 120 34.47 -1.20 7.00
C LEU A 120 34.27 -1.11 8.51
N LYS A 121 35.07 -0.28 9.22
CA LYS A 121 34.82 0.01 10.64
C LYS A 121 33.42 0.59 10.89
N ILE A 122 32.93 1.50 10.05
CA ILE A 122 31.57 2.07 10.22
C ILE A 122 30.47 1.12 9.75
N ARG A 123 30.81 0.09 8.96
CA ARG A 123 29.88 -0.93 8.44
C ARG A 123 29.88 -2.23 9.24
N GLY A 124 30.57 -2.29 10.38
CA GLY A 124 30.55 -3.43 11.30
C GLY A 124 31.73 -4.41 11.17
N GLY A 125 32.75 -4.08 10.36
CA GLY A 125 33.99 -4.83 10.20
C GLY A 125 34.19 -5.44 8.81
N TYR A 126 35.22 -6.28 8.67
CA TYR A 126 35.56 -6.97 7.41
C TYR A 126 34.61 -8.12 7.05
N ASP A 127 33.77 -8.60 7.98
CA ASP A 127 32.60 -9.46 7.64
C ASP A 127 31.46 -8.58 7.10
N PHE A 128 31.74 -7.95 5.96
CA PHE A 128 30.85 -7.02 5.30
C PHE A 128 30.00 -7.77 4.27
N PRO A 129 28.66 -7.72 4.37
CA PRO A 129 27.77 -8.48 3.49
C PRO A 129 27.68 -7.92 2.06
N GLY A 130 28.40 -6.84 1.75
CA GLY A 130 28.27 -6.08 0.50
C GLY A 130 27.37 -4.85 0.66
N SER A 131 27.37 -3.99 -0.35
CA SER A 131 26.48 -2.84 -0.49
C SER A 131 26.37 -2.43 -1.97
N ASN A 132 25.78 -1.26 -2.19
CA ASN A 132 25.77 -0.55 -3.45
C ASN A 132 26.89 0.51 -3.46
N SER A 133 27.73 0.51 -4.49
CA SER A 133 28.81 1.48 -4.72
C SER A 133 28.36 2.96 -4.70
N GLY A 134 27.14 3.28 -5.14
CA GLY A 134 26.58 4.61 -5.00
C GLY A 134 26.41 5.07 -3.54
N THR A 135 26.06 4.15 -2.64
CA THR A 135 26.00 4.41 -1.19
C THR A 135 27.40 4.56 -0.60
N ASP A 136 28.36 3.75 -1.05
CA ASP A 136 29.74 3.80 -0.59
C ASP A 136 30.40 5.12 -1.01
N LEU A 137 30.24 5.53 -2.27
CA LEU A 137 30.67 6.84 -2.77
C LEU A 137 30.01 7.98 -2.00
N HIS A 138 28.72 7.88 -1.67
CA HIS A 138 28.05 8.88 -0.84
C HIS A 138 28.72 8.99 0.54
N ALA A 139 29.12 7.86 1.13
CA ALA A 139 29.78 7.86 2.42
C ALA A 139 31.22 8.41 2.40
N LEU A 140 31.95 8.14 1.32
CA LEU A 140 33.32 8.63 1.12
C LEU A 140 33.36 10.12 0.75
N THR A 141 32.39 10.61 -0.01
CA THR A 141 32.49 11.93 -0.66
C THR A 141 31.41 12.94 -0.20
N GLY A 142 30.31 12.46 0.37
CA GLY A 142 29.12 13.27 0.64
C GLY A 142 28.37 13.70 -0.64
N TRP A 143 28.73 13.16 -1.81
CA TRP A 143 28.09 13.46 -3.09
C TRP A 143 26.72 12.79 -3.19
N ILE A 144 25.81 13.40 -3.92
CA ILE A 144 24.39 13.03 -3.97
C ILE A 144 24.24 11.75 -4.80
N PRO A 145 23.84 10.60 -4.22
CA PRO A 145 23.71 9.35 -4.96
C PRO A 145 22.40 9.33 -5.76
N GLU A 146 22.48 8.91 -7.01
CA GLU A 146 21.37 8.57 -7.88
C GLU A 146 21.55 7.11 -8.36
N GLN A 147 20.52 6.30 -8.19
CA GLN A 147 20.44 4.96 -8.77
C GLN A 147 19.49 5.00 -9.96
N ILE A 148 20.01 4.68 -11.15
CA ILE A 148 19.23 4.56 -12.38
C ILE A 148 19.06 3.07 -12.66
N PHE A 149 17.82 2.59 -12.55
CA PHE A 149 17.46 1.20 -12.86
C PHE A 149 17.40 1.03 -14.37
N LEU A 150 18.32 0.25 -14.94
CA LEU A 150 18.53 0.16 -16.38
C LEU A 150 17.50 -0.71 -17.11
N GLN A 151 16.81 -1.60 -16.39
CA GLN A 151 15.80 -2.53 -16.91
C GLN A 151 14.39 -1.92 -17.00
N THR A 152 14.28 -0.59 -16.99
CA THR A 152 12.99 0.13 -17.01
C THR A 152 12.75 0.70 -18.40
N ASP A 153 11.52 0.58 -18.93
CA ASP A 153 11.18 1.03 -20.30
C ASP A 153 11.20 2.57 -20.45
N ASP A 154 11.17 3.32 -19.35
CA ASP A 154 11.00 4.79 -19.33
C ASP A 154 12.33 5.59 -19.42
N ILE A 155 13.46 4.95 -19.69
CA ILE A 155 14.76 5.64 -19.69
C ILE A 155 15.00 6.37 -21.01
N GLU A 156 14.99 7.71 -20.93
CA GLU A 156 15.44 8.57 -22.02
C GLU A 156 16.98 8.51 -22.18
N LEU A 157 17.46 7.60 -23.02
CA LEU A 157 18.88 7.27 -23.17
C LEU A 157 19.75 8.49 -23.52
N ASN A 158 19.30 9.31 -24.47
CA ASN A 158 20.07 10.45 -24.96
C ASN A 158 20.22 11.56 -23.91
N GLU A 159 19.14 11.87 -23.20
CA GLU A 159 19.16 12.85 -22.12
C GLU A 159 20.00 12.33 -20.95
N THR A 160 19.81 11.07 -20.57
CA THR A 160 20.56 10.42 -19.48
C THR A 160 22.05 10.43 -19.75
N TRP A 161 22.48 9.98 -20.94
CA TRP A 161 23.89 10.02 -21.34
C TRP A 161 24.46 11.44 -21.35
N SER A 162 23.76 12.38 -21.98
CA SER A 162 24.24 13.76 -22.12
C SER A 162 24.43 14.44 -20.77
N ARG A 163 23.48 14.22 -19.84
CA ARG A 163 23.53 14.73 -18.47
C ARG A 163 24.72 14.16 -17.69
N ILE A 164 24.90 12.84 -17.73
CA ILE A 164 25.98 12.16 -17.01
C ILE A 164 27.34 12.54 -17.59
N LYS A 165 27.51 12.44 -18.91
CA LYS A 165 28.77 12.75 -19.59
C LYS A 165 29.21 14.20 -19.35
N THR A 166 28.28 15.15 -19.47
CA THR A 166 28.57 16.57 -19.25
C THR A 166 29.04 16.83 -17.82
N ALA A 167 28.35 16.27 -16.82
CA ALA A 167 28.75 16.42 -15.42
C ALA A 167 30.08 15.69 -15.13
N TYR A 168 30.30 14.52 -15.73
CA TYR A 168 31.54 13.75 -15.59
C TYR A 168 32.75 14.52 -16.14
N GLU A 169 32.66 15.10 -17.34
CA GLU A 169 33.72 15.90 -17.96
C GLU A 169 34.04 17.17 -17.17
N GLN A 170 33.05 17.74 -16.51
CA GLN A 170 33.23 18.89 -15.60
C GLN A 170 33.76 18.48 -14.22
N GLY A 171 33.96 17.18 -13.96
CA GLY A 171 34.41 16.67 -12.68
C GLY A 171 33.35 16.71 -11.59
N ASN A 172 32.06 16.83 -11.95
CA ASN A 172 30.91 16.93 -11.05
C ASN A 172 30.11 15.62 -10.92
N ALA A 173 30.57 14.52 -11.52
CA ALA A 173 29.94 13.20 -11.38
C ALA A 173 30.98 12.09 -11.20
N LEU A 174 30.62 11.09 -10.40
CA LEU A 174 31.32 9.80 -10.27
C LEU A 174 30.34 8.70 -10.70
N VAL A 175 30.84 7.68 -11.40
CA VAL A 175 29.99 6.67 -12.03
C VAL A 175 30.48 5.27 -11.74
N THR A 176 29.56 4.39 -11.37
CA THR A 176 29.76 2.94 -11.20
C THR A 176 28.58 2.17 -11.78
N LEU A 177 28.75 0.87 -11.99
CA LEU A 177 27.76 -0.03 -12.57
C LEU A 177 27.58 -1.25 -11.66
N GLY A 178 26.35 -1.74 -11.51
CA GLY A 178 26.04 -2.93 -10.73
C GLY A 178 25.35 -4.00 -11.59
N THR A 179 25.90 -5.21 -11.59
CA THR A 179 25.28 -6.36 -12.26
C THR A 179 24.21 -7.00 -11.39
N GLY A 180 23.17 -7.50 -12.07
CA GLY A 180 22.11 -8.27 -11.46
C GLY A 180 22.42 -9.74 -11.27
N LYS A 181 21.34 -10.52 -11.18
CA LYS A 181 21.39 -11.97 -11.17
C LYS A 181 21.37 -12.52 -12.57
N PHE A 182 22.37 -13.31 -12.90
CA PHE A 182 22.39 -14.19 -14.07
C PHE A 182 23.11 -15.50 -13.75
N SER A 183 22.89 -16.51 -14.59
CA SER A 183 23.38 -17.88 -14.41
C SER A 183 24.92 -17.96 -14.45
N ARG A 184 25.48 -19.10 -14.01
CA ARG A 184 26.94 -19.39 -14.12
C ARG A 184 27.41 -19.55 -15.55
N GLU A 185 26.50 -19.93 -16.44
CA GLU A 185 26.79 -20.05 -17.86
C GLU A 185 26.86 -18.67 -18.51
N GLU A 186 25.91 -17.79 -18.20
CA GLU A 186 25.91 -16.39 -18.66
C GLU A 186 27.13 -15.63 -18.13
N GLU A 187 27.47 -15.76 -16.84
CA GLU A 187 28.67 -15.16 -16.24
C GLU A 187 29.94 -15.52 -17.04
N ARG A 188 30.13 -16.81 -17.35
CA ARG A 188 31.29 -17.28 -18.13
C ARG A 188 31.24 -16.82 -19.58
N THR A 189 30.05 -16.77 -20.17
CA THR A 189 29.86 -16.43 -21.58
C THR A 189 30.09 -14.96 -21.83
N LEU A 190 29.54 -14.10 -20.96
CA LEU A 190 29.67 -12.65 -21.02
C LEU A 190 31.02 -12.15 -20.51
N GLY A 191 31.62 -12.88 -19.56
CA GLY A 191 32.81 -12.42 -18.85
C GLY A 191 32.51 -11.32 -17.82
N LEU A 192 31.25 -11.22 -17.37
CA LEU A 192 30.81 -10.33 -16.28
C LEU A 192 30.47 -11.17 -15.05
N VAL A 193 30.83 -10.67 -13.88
CA VAL A 193 30.57 -11.28 -12.58
C VAL A 193 29.14 -10.90 -12.16
N ARG A 194 28.36 -11.87 -11.65
CA ARG A 194 27.01 -11.61 -11.14
C ARG A 194 27.05 -10.85 -9.82
N GLU A 195 26.00 -10.08 -9.51
CA GLU A 195 25.82 -9.40 -8.21
C GLU A 195 27.09 -8.64 -7.77
N HIS A 196 27.69 -7.89 -8.70
CA HIS A 196 29.01 -7.28 -8.55
C HIS A 196 29.05 -5.84 -9.07
N ASP A 197 29.86 -5.02 -8.43
CA ASP A 197 30.03 -3.61 -8.79
C ASP A 197 31.31 -3.37 -9.60
N TYR A 198 31.18 -2.55 -10.63
CA TYR A 198 32.22 -2.15 -11.57
C TYR A 198 32.43 -0.64 -11.53
N ALA A 199 33.68 -0.20 -11.68
CA ALA A 199 34.00 1.22 -11.75
C ALA A 199 33.98 1.73 -13.19
N VAL A 200 33.48 2.95 -13.40
CA VAL A 200 33.61 3.64 -14.68
C VAL A 200 34.76 4.64 -14.55
N LEU A 201 35.81 4.44 -15.36
CA LEU A 201 37.02 5.25 -15.33
C LEU A 201 37.00 6.37 -16.38
N ASP A 202 36.21 6.23 -17.45
CA ASP A 202 36.08 7.25 -18.48
C ASP A 202 34.80 7.09 -19.31
N LEU A 203 34.37 8.18 -19.93
CA LEU A 203 33.21 8.24 -20.83
C LEU A 203 33.61 8.88 -22.15
N ARG A 204 33.36 8.22 -23.28
CA ARG A 204 33.77 8.69 -24.61
C ARG A 204 32.63 8.59 -25.60
N ASN A 205 32.54 9.56 -26.52
CA ASN A 205 31.78 9.42 -27.75
C ASN A 205 32.74 9.01 -28.87
N ASP A 206 32.41 7.94 -29.59
CA ASP A 206 33.16 7.48 -30.75
C ASP A 206 32.21 7.36 -31.95
N GLY A 207 32.18 8.41 -32.78
CA GLY A 207 31.11 8.60 -33.76
C GLY A 207 29.75 8.70 -33.08
N ASN A 208 28.85 7.76 -33.39
CA ASN A 208 27.53 7.66 -32.76
C ASN A 208 27.53 6.74 -31.52
N ASN A 209 28.65 6.07 -31.21
CA ASN A 209 28.73 5.15 -30.10
C ASN A 209 29.03 5.88 -28.79
N ARG A 210 28.33 5.50 -27.74
CA ARG A 210 28.49 6.01 -26.38
C ARG A 210 29.22 4.95 -25.58
N LEU A 211 30.44 5.23 -25.12
CA LEU A 211 31.34 4.22 -24.59
C LEU A 211 31.69 4.50 -23.13
N PHE A 212 31.58 3.46 -22.30
CA PHE A 212 32.05 3.42 -20.92
C PHE A 212 33.38 2.67 -20.86
N LEU A 213 34.41 3.26 -20.25
CA LEU A 213 35.61 2.53 -19.84
C LEU A 213 35.35 1.92 -18.48
N VAL A 214 35.10 0.62 -18.45
CA VAL A 214 34.68 -0.12 -17.27
C VAL A 214 35.85 -0.92 -16.70
N LYS A 215 35.93 -0.98 -15.37
CA LYS A 215 36.95 -1.70 -14.62
C LYS A 215 36.31 -2.71 -13.68
N ASN A 216 36.77 -3.96 -13.76
CA ASN A 216 36.50 -4.94 -12.70
C ASN A 216 37.50 -4.76 -11.54
N PRO A 217 37.05 -4.54 -10.30
CA PRO A 217 37.95 -4.42 -9.16
C PRO A 217 38.66 -5.74 -8.79
N TRP A 218 38.17 -6.92 -9.16
CA TRP A 218 38.82 -8.19 -8.79
C TRP A 218 40.14 -8.41 -9.53
N ARG A 219 41.15 -8.91 -8.81
CA ARG A 219 42.46 -9.28 -9.38
C ARG A 219 42.35 -10.45 -10.35
N ASP A 220 41.72 -11.54 -9.92
CA ASP A 220 41.47 -12.74 -10.73
C ASP A 220 40.08 -12.66 -11.36
N SER A 221 39.91 -11.83 -12.41
CA SER A 221 38.58 -11.58 -12.98
C SER A 221 38.35 -12.21 -14.34
N LEU A 222 37.08 -12.47 -14.63
CA LEU A 222 36.62 -12.66 -16.00
C LEU A 222 36.82 -11.36 -16.81
N VAL A 223 37.07 -11.52 -18.11
CA VAL A 223 37.25 -10.42 -19.07
C VAL A 223 36.03 -10.40 -19.98
N TRP A 224 35.40 -9.23 -20.13
CA TRP A 224 34.27 -9.02 -21.03
C TRP A 224 34.56 -9.56 -22.44
N THR A 225 33.64 -10.35 -23.00
CA THR A 225 33.83 -11.08 -24.27
C THR A 225 32.93 -10.56 -25.41
N GLY A 226 32.05 -9.58 -25.14
CA GLY A 226 31.11 -9.06 -26.13
C GLY A 226 31.74 -8.23 -27.25
N VAL A 227 30.88 -7.76 -28.17
CA VAL A 227 31.28 -7.02 -29.37
C VAL A 227 31.93 -5.70 -28.98
N GLY A 228 33.16 -5.44 -29.46
CA GLY A 228 33.93 -4.25 -29.08
C GLY A 228 34.84 -4.43 -27.86
N SER A 229 34.84 -5.62 -27.22
CA SER A 229 35.90 -5.99 -26.28
C SER A 229 37.26 -5.92 -26.98
N THR A 230 38.25 -5.28 -26.34
CA THR A 230 39.65 -5.32 -26.78
C THR A 230 40.20 -6.76 -26.86
N ALA A 231 39.51 -7.74 -26.25
CA ALA A 231 39.83 -9.15 -26.40
C ALA A 231 39.37 -9.78 -27.72
N THR A 232 38.38 -9.19 -28.42
CA THR A 232 37.82 -9.71 -29.69
C THR A 232 38.16 -8.85 -30.90
N SER A 233 38.57 -7.59 -30.73
CA SER A 233 39.09 -6.75 -31.81
C SER A 233 40.55 -7.11 -32.15
N SER A 234 40.75 -7.92 -33.17
CA SER A 234 42.08 -8.27 -33.71
C SER A 234 42.89 -7.07 -34.25
N THR A 235 42.32 -5.86 -34.22
CA THR A 235 42.93 -4.62 -34.72
C THR A 235 43.66 -3.79 -33.65
N ASP A 236 43.58 -4.13 -32.36
CA ASP A 236 44.18 -3.34 -31.26
C ASP A 236 45.19 -4.14 -30.40
N ARG A 237 45.99 -5.01 -31.04
CA ARG A 237 47.19 -5.62 -30.43
C ARG A 237 48.36 -4.63 -30.30
N SER A 238 48.09 -3.33 -30.33
CA SER A 238 49.03 -2.23 -30.08
C SER A 238 49.11 -1.84 -28.59
N GLY A 239 48.19 -2.34 -27.76
CA GLY A 239 48.19 -2.09 -26.32
C GLY A 239 49.39 -2.70 -25.61
N SER A 240 50.03 -1.92 -24.73
CA SER A 240 51.17 -2.39 -23.94
C SER A 240 50.76 -3.50 -22.96
N PRO A 241 51.69 -4.36 -22.50
CA PRO A 241 51.40 -5.39 -21.48
C PRO A 241 50.74 -4.84 -20.21
N GLU A 242 50.89 -3.54 -19.93
CA GLU A 242 50.32 -2.85 -18.77
C GLU A 242 48.81 -2.60 -18.87
N GLU A 243 48.23 -2.56 -20.08
CA GLU A 243 46.78 -2.38 -20.30
C GLU A 243 46.01 -3.71 -20.16
N SER A 244 46.67 -4.84 -20.44
CA SER A 244 46.10 -6.17 -20.21
C SER A 244 46.00 -6.53 -18.73
N MET A 245 46.73 -5.84 -17.85
CA MET A 245 46.78 -6.12 -16.41
C MET A 245 45.78 -5.31 -15.58
N SER A 246 45.13 -4.28 -16.15
CA SER A 246 44.25 -3.37 -15.40
C SER A 246 42.80 -3.85 -15.24
N ASN A 247 42.42 -4.99 -15.85
CA ASN A 247 41.04 -5.53 -15.90
C ASN A 247 40.02 -4.47 -16.35
N THR A 248 40.40 -3.67 -17.35
CA THR A 248 39.61 -2.59 -17.93
C THR A 248 39.21 -2.89 -19.37
N PHE A 249 37.99 -2.52 -19.76
CA PHE A 249 37.48 -2.72 -21.12
C PHE A 249 36.50 -1.61 -21.49
N TRP A 250 36.40 -1.28 -22.78
CA TRP A 250 35.36 -0.40 -23.29
C TRP A 250 34.09 -1.20 -23.57
N MET A 251 32.94 -0.60 -23.28
CA MET A 251 31.64 -1.17 -23.64
C MET A 251 30.65 -0.08 -24.05
N THR A 252 29.71 -0.44 -24.93
CA THR A 252 28.70 0.51 -25.41
C THR A 252 27.64 0.76 -24.34
N PHE A 253 26.96 1.91 -24.40
CA PHE A 253 25.85 2.18 -23.49
C PHE A 253 24.71 1.18 -23.67
N GLU A 254 24.52 0.69 -24.91
CA GLU A 254 23.57 -0.37 -25.24
C GLU A 254 23.90 -1.69 -24.53
N ASP A 255 25.18 -2.10 -24.52
CA ASP A 255 25.62 -3.28 -23.75
C ASP A 255 25.45 -3.07 -22.24
N VAL A 256 25.67 -1.84 -21.75
CA VAL A 256 25.44 -1.50 -20.33
C VAL A 256 23.98 -1.69 -19.97
N LEU A 257 23.04 -1.20 -20.79
CA LEU A 257 21.61 -1.39 -20.58
C LEU A 257 21.20 -2.87 -20.61
N GLN A 258 21.82 -3.65 -21.48
CA GLN A 258 21.49 -5.06 -21.64
C GLN A 258 22.00 -5.94 -20.49
N HIS A 259 23.16 -5.62 -19.90
CA HIS A 259 23.88 -6.53 -19.01
C HIS A 259 24.00 -6.07 -17.55
N PHE A 260 23.61 -4.83 -17.25
CA PHE A 260 23.61 -4.30 -15.89
C PHE A 260 22.20 -3.98 -15.41
N ASP A 261 21.97 -4.11 -14.11
CA ASP A 261 20.69 -3.78 -13.48
C ASP A 261 20.64 -2.30 -13.09
N SER A 262 21.78 -1.75 -12.68
CA SER A 262 21.87 -0.41 -12.11
C SER A 262 23.09 0.35 -12.61
N LEU A 263 22.85 1.63 -12.93
CA LEU A 263 23.86 2.65 -13.14
C LEU A 263 23.81 3.61 -11.95
N TYR A 264 24.92 3.72 -11.22
CA TYR A 264 25.02 4.60 -10.07
C TYR A 264 25.79 5.87 -10.44
N VAL A 265 25.21 7.02 -10.12
CA VAL A 265 25.84 8.31 -10.34
C VAL A 265 25.83 9.10 -9.04
N ASN A 266 27.01 9.46 -8.55
CA ASN A 266 27.15 10.38 -7.43
C ASN A 266 27.45 11.76 -7.97
N TRP A 267 26.60 12.74 -7.65
CA TRP A 267 26.67 14.09 -8.16
C TRP A 267 27.30 15.04 -7.14
N SER A 268 28.21 15.89 -7.59
CA SER A 268 28.81 16.89 -6.72
C SER A 268 27.73 17.82 -6.12
N PRO A 269 27.70 18.02 -4.79
CA PRO A 269 26.77 18.95 -4.17
C PRO A 269 26.98 20.41 -4.63
N SER A 270 28.15 20.73 -5.21
CA SER A 270 28.45 22.06 -5.76
C SER A 270 27.58 22.46 -6.96
N LEU A 271 26.81 21.52 -7.52
CA LEU A 271 25.79 21.80 -8.55
C LEU A 271 24.63 22.65 -8.01
N PHE A 272 24.50 22.76 -6.69
CA PHE A 272 23.41 23.47 -6.03
C PHE A 272 23.93 24.57 -5.10
N ARG A 273 23.33 25.75 -5.20
CA ARG A 273 23.64 26.88 -4.31
C ARG A 273 23.02 26.72 -2.92
N PHE A 274 21.87 26.06 -2.82
CA PHE A 274 21.12 25.91 -1.58
C PHE A 274 20.96 24.44 -1.22
N ARG A 275 21.15 24.15 0.07
CA ARG A 275 20.87 22.85 0.69
C ARG A 275 20.13 23.08 2.00
N GLN A 276 19.09 22.30 2.23
CA GLN A 276 18.37 22.26 3.50
C GLN A 276 18.20 20.81 3.95
N ASP A 277 18.58 20.51 5.20
CA ASP A 277 18.48 19.17 5.77
C ASP A 277 17.44 19.13 6.89
N HIS A 278 16.62 18.09 6.89
CA HIS A 278 15.65 17.79 7.95
C HIS A 278 15.94 16.42 8.52
N HIS A 279 16.17 16.34 9.83
CA HIS A 279 16.39 15.07 10.52
C HIS A 279 15.15 14.72 11.32
N PHE A 280 14.67 13.48 11.21
CA PHE A 280 13.50 13.02 11.95
C PHE A 280 13.58 11.53 12.25
N THR A 281 12.82 11.12 13.26
CA THR A 281 12.60 9.72 13.60
C THR A 281 11.17 9.35 13.23
N TRP A 282 10.98 8.17 12.65
CA TRP A 282 9.69 7.66 12.24
C TRP A 282 9.46 6.31 12.93
N THR A 283 8.33 6.19 13.63
CA THR A 283 7.83 4.91 14.12
C THR A 283 7.08 4.23 12.98
N ILE A 284 7.48 3.02 12.62
CA ILE A 284 6.90 2.30 11.49
C ILE A 284 5.46 1.90 11.84
N PRO A 285 4.46 2.25 10.99
CA PRO A 285 3.07 1.92 11.26
C PRO A 285 2.84 0.40 11.34
N PRO A 286 1.79 -0.05 12.07
CA PRO A 286 1.37 -1.45 12.04
C PRO A 286 1.05 -1.93 10.62
N LYS A 287 1.17 -3.23 10.35
CA LYS A 287 0.93 -3.82 9.02
C LYS A 287 -0.44 -3.50 8.40
N ALA A 288 -1.47 -3.34 9.23
CA ALA A 288 -2.81 -2.95 8.77
C ALA A 288 -2.85 -1.54 8.15
N GLU A 289 -1.89 -0.68 8.49
CA GLU A 289 -1.78 0.69 8.01
C GLU A 289 -0.61 0.90 7.04
N GLU A 290 0.04 -0.19 6.60
CA GLU A 290 1.17 -0.12 5.65
C GLU A 290 0.76 0.47 4.29
N LEU A 291 -0.52 0.30 3.91
CA LEU A 291 -1.08 0.78 2.65
C LEU A 291 -1.51 2.26 2.67
N VAL A 292 -1.50 2.92 3.84
CA VAL A 292 -1.99 4.30 3.99
C VAL A 292 -0.87 5.26 4.36
N PHE A 293 -1.01 6.52 3.99
CA PHE A 293 0.00 7.56 4.24
C PHE A 293 -0.30 8.42 5.48
N THR A 294 -1.39 8.13 6.17
CA THR A 294 -1.89 8.99 7.25
C THR A 294 -0.91 9.13 8.42
N GLN A 295 -0.05 8.14 8.65
CA GLN A 295 1.03 8.18 9.66
C GLN A 295 2.43 8.41 9.06
N ASN A 296 2.53 8.47 7.73
CA ASN A 296 3.80 8.65 7.07
C ASN A 296 4.31 10.09 7.25
N PRO A 297 5.64 10.31 7.27
CA PRO A 297 6.24 11.63 7.21
C PRO A 297 5.88 12.31 5.89
N GLN A 298 5.42 13.56 5.97
CA GLN A 298 5.01 14.34 4.81
C GLN A 298 5.47 15.78 4.95
N TYR A 299 5.92 16.37 3.85
CA TYR A 299 6.44 17.74 3.80
C TYR A 299 5.74 18.54 2.69
N SER A 300 5.38 19.77 3.01
CA SER A 300 4.99 20.78 2.03
C SER A 300 6.24 21.46 1.49
N ILE A 301 6.37 21.50 0.17
CA ILE A 301 7.49 22.10 -0.55
C ILE A 301 6.94 23.18 -1.47
N LEU A 302 7.34 24.42 -1.24
CA LEU A 302 7.02 25.56 -2.08
C LEU A 302 8.31 26.10 -2.70
N SER A 303 8.35 26.07 -4.03
CA SER A 303 9.38 26.76 -4.80
C SER A 303 8.82 28.04 -5.39
N HIS A 304 9.57 29.15 -5.23
CA HIS A 304 9.22 30.43 -5.86
C HIS A 304 9.72 30.52 -7.31
N THR A 305 10.58 29.58 -7.72
CA THR A 305 11.11 29.48 -9.08
C THR A 305 10.80 28.10 -9.67
N GLY A 306 10.77 27.97 -10.99
CA GLY A 306 10.60 26.67 -11.64
C GLY A 306 11.90 25.86 -11.73
N SER A 307 12.91 26.22 -10.92
CA SER A 307 14.24 25.62 -10.98
C SER A 307 14.20 24.17 -10.48
N PRO A 308 14.98 23.25 -11.08
CA PRO A 308 15.00 21.85 -10.64
C PRO A 308 15.31 21.70 -9.15
N VAL A 309 14.57 20.81 -8.49
CA VAL A 309 14.73 20.47 -7.08
C VAL A 309 15.05 19.00 -6.96
N TRP A 310 16.05 18.70 -6.15
CA TRP A 310 16.48 17.33 -5.84
C TRP A 310 16.23 17.06 -4.36
N ILE A 311 15.64 15.92 -4.06
CA ILE A 311 15.27 15.50 -2.71
C ILE A 311 15.90 14.14 -2.46
N LEU A 312 16.87 14.10 -1.54
CA LEU A 312 17.54 12.88 -1.11
C LEU A 312 17.01 12.46 0.25
N LEU A 313 16.41 11.27 0.32
CA LEU A 313 16.12 10.59 1.57
C LEU A 313 17.29 9.67 1.92
N ASN A 314 17.83 9.81 3.12
CA ASN A 314 18.88 8.98 3.67
C ASN A 314 18.38 8.33 4.97
N ARG A 315 18.20 7.01 4.95
CA ARG A 315 17.87 6.20 6.10
C ARG A 315 19.13 5.91 6.90
N HIS A 316 19.09 6.19 8.20
CA HIS A 316 20.24 5.99 9.07
C HIS A 316 20.46 4.51 9.34
N TRP A 317 21.71 4.08 9.25
CA TRP A 317 22.10 2.73 9.63
C TRP A 317 21.99 2.53 11.15
N GLN A 318 21.54 1.33 11.53
CA GLN A 318 21.47 0.88 12.91
C GLN A 318 22.16 -0.47 13.06
N ASP A 319 22.85 -0.69 14.18
CA ASP A 319 23.57 -1.95 14.43
C ASP A 319 22.65 -3.17 14.40
N SER A 320 21.40 -3.03 14.89
CA SER A 320 20.38 -4.09 14.83
C SER A 320 20.08 -4.57 13.41
N GLU A 321 20.29 -3.75 12.38
CA GLU A 321 20.11 -4.19 10.99
C GLU A 321 21.24 -5.13 10.54
N LEU A 322 22.45 -4.90 11.02
CA LEU A 322 23.59 -5.76 10.74
C LEU A 322 23.39 -7.14 11.35
N ASP A 323 22.82 -7.21 12.55
CA ASP A 323 22.49 -8.48 13.20
C ASP A 323 21.45 -9.26 12.39
N ILE A 324 20.38 -8.60 11.92
CA ILE A 324 19.38 -9.21 11.03
C ILE A 324 20.01 -9.72 9.72
N LEU A 325 20.91 -8.95 9.11
CA LEU A 325 21.62 -9.36 7.90
C LEU A 325 22.52 -10.58 8.14
N ARG A 326 23.21 -10.62 9.28
CA ARG A 326 24.07 -11.73 9.68
C ARG A 326 23.28 -13.00 9.95
N GLU A 327 22.16 -12.91 10.66
CA GLU A 327 21.26 -14.05 10.91
C GLU A 327 20.72 -14.62 9.60
N ARG A 328 20.21 -13.78 8.70
CA ARG A 328 19.74 -14.20 7.37
C ARG A 328 20.82 -14.86 6.52
N LYS A 329 22.09 -14.46 6.69
CA LYS A 329 23.24 -15.05 5.98
C LYS A 329 23.57 -16.44 6.52
N GLN A 330 23.36 -16.69 7.82
CA GLN A 330 23.63 -17.98 8.46
C GLN A 330 22.53 -19.03 8.19
N GLU A 331 21.28 -18.60 8.05
CA GLU A 331 20.15 -19.49 7.75
C GLU A 331 20.10 -19.97 6.28
N HIS A 332 20.84 -19.30 5.37
CA HIS A 332 20.77 -19.54 3.93
C HIS A 332 21.76 -20.60 3.45
N ASP A 333 21.26 -21.80 3.16
CA ASP A 333 21.91 -22.82 2.36
C ASP A 333 21.85 -22.44 0.86
N PHE A 334 22.97 -21.97 0.31
CA PHE A 334 23.43 -21.89 -1.11
C PHE A 334 22.50 -21.52 -2.30
N HIS A 335 21.19 -21.27 -2.18
CA HIS A 335 20.32 -21.14 -3.37
C HIS A 335 19.22 -20.05 -3.35
N GLN A 336 19.16 -19.15 -2.36
CA GLN A 336 18.27 -17.98 -2.42
C GLN A 336 18.99 -16.68 -2.03
N PRO A 337 18.63 -15.53 -2.63
CA PRO A 337 19.23 -14.25 -2.29
C PRO A 337 18.86 -13.83 -0.87
N LEU A 338 19.77 -13.09 -0.22
CA LEU A 338 19.51 -12.46 1.06
C LEU A 338 18.30 -11.51 0.91
N LYS A 339 17.26 -11.68 1.73
CA LYS A 339 16.11 -10.77 1.70
C LYS A 339 16.56 -9.36 2.07
N SER A 340 16.10 -8.35 1.32
CA SER A 340 16.35 -6.93 1.60
C SER A 340 15.86 -6.54 3.00
N LEU A 341 16.41 -5.46 3.56
CA LEU A 341 15.98 -4.88 4.85
C LEU A 341 14.68 -4.08 4.74
N GLY A 342 13.83 -4.38 3.75
CA GLY A 342 12.67 -3.58 3.37
C GLY A 342 13.00 -2.52 2.32
N TYR A 343 11.99 -1.75 1.95
CA TYR A 343 12.05 -0.79 0.86
C TYR A 343 11.52 0.58 1.29
N MET A 344 12.00 1.63 0.64
CA MET A 344 11.50 3.00 0.81
C MET A 344 11.28 3.70 -0.51
N SER A 345 10.37 4.66 -0.54
CA SER A 345 10.03 5.45 -1.72
C SER A 345 9.74 6.91 -1.35
N LEU A 346 9.96 7.80 -2.32
CA LEU A 346 9.55 9.19 -2.30
C LEU A 346 8.50 9.42 -3.39
N SER A 347 7.41 10.08 -3.05
CA SER A 347 6.36 10.45 -4.00
C SER A 347 5.90 11.89 -3.78
N LEU A 348 5.59 12.59 -4.86
CA LEU A 348 5.06 13.96 -4.86
C LEU A 348 3.61 13.97 -5.34
N PHE A 349 2.80 14.77 -4.66
CA PHE A 349 1.38 14.92 -4.94
C PHE A 349 1.00 16.39 -5.02
N ALA A 350 0.03 16.69 -5.90
CA ALA A 350 -0.76 17.90 -5.80
C ALA A 350 -1.83 17.67 -4.72
N SER A 351 -1.87 18.57 -3.73
CA SER A 351 -2.85 18.53 -2.64
C SER A 351 -3.81 19.72 -2.74
N HIS A 352 -5.00 19.55 -2.16
CA HIS A 352 -6.02 20.59 -2.10
C HIS A 352 -6.57 20.71 -0.67
N PRO A 353 -6.34 21.83 0.02
CA PRO A 353 -5.45 22.95 -0.34
C PRO A 353 -3.98 22.54 -0.57
N PRO A 354 -3.19 23.31 -1.36
CA PRO A 354 -1.78 23.02 -1.60
C PRO A 354 -0.96 22.92 -0.31
N GLY A 355 -0.05 21.93 -0.26
CA GLY A 355 0.80 21.66 0.90
C GLY A 355 0.13 20.89 2.05
N THR A 356 -1.09 20.38 1.86
CA THR A 356 -1.78 19.55 2.87
C THR A 356 -1.41 18.08 2.77
N ARG A 357 -1.66 17.33 3.85
CA ARG A 357 -1.40 15.89 3.94
C ARG A 357 -2.21 15.08 2.93
N ILE A 358 -1.57 14.06 2.37
CA ILE A 358 -2.15 13.05 1.49
C ILE A 358 -2.46 11.80 2.32
N PRO A 359 -3.70 11.29 2.31
CA PRO A 359 -4.07 10.11 3.10
C PRO A 359 -3.66 8.79 2.44
N LEU A 360 -3.61 8.73 1.10
CA LEU A 360 -3.47 7.50 0.31
C LEU A 360 -2.70 7.74 -1.00
N SER A 361 -2.02 6.72 -1.51
CA SER A 361 -1.27 6.76 -2.78
C SER A 361 -2.16 6.83 -4.01
N GLU A 362 -3.26 6.08 -3.98
CA GLU A 362 -4.25 5.98 -5.05
C GLU A 362 -5.56 6.63 -4.58
N GLY A 363 -6.16 7.50 -5.41
CA GLY A 363 -7.40 8.20 -5.05
C GLY A 363 -7.53 9.61 -5.63
N SER A 364 -8.24 10.49 -4.92
CA SER A 364 -8.59 11.88 -5.28
C SER A 364 -7.41 12.83 -5.58
N HIS A 365 -6.18 12.41 -5.27
CA HIS A 365 -4.98 13.24 -5.38
C HIS A 365 -4.17 12.86 -6.63
N HIS A 366 -3.82 13.86 -7.42
CA HIS A 366 -3.01 13.67 -8.62
C HIS A 366 -1.53 13.49 -8.21
N ALA A 367 -1.03 12.27 -8.32
CA ALA A 367 0.39 11.99 -8.18
C ALA A 367 1.17 12.73 -9.27
N LEU A 368 2.08 13.61 -8.86
CA LEU A 368 2.95 14.36 -9.77
C LEU A 368 4.19 13.56 -10.12
N HIS A 369 4.67 12.75 -9.18
CA HIS A 369 5.80 11.85 -9.36
C HIS A 369 5.71 10.72 -8.34
N GLN A 370 5.95 9.48 -8.77
CA GLN A 370 6.03 8.33 -7.88
C GLN A 370 7.38 7.64 -8.10
N GLY A 371 8.24 7.71 -7.09
CA GLY A 371 9.52 7.01 -7.12
C GLY A 371 9.34 5.52 -6.88
N PRO A 372 10.25 4.68 -7.41
CA PRO A 372 10.23 3.25 -7.13
C PRO A 372 10.50 2.98 -5.64
N PHE A 373 10.01 1.85 -5.16
CA PHE A 373 10.43 1.30 -3.87
C PHE A 373 11.81 0.68 -4.01
N VAL A 374 12.79 1.22 -3.28
CA VAL A 374 14.19 0.78 -3.33
C VAL A 374 14.64 0.29 -1.96
N ASP A 375 15.49 -0.73 -1.94
CA ASP A 375 16.08 -1.32 -0.73
C ASP A 375 17.39 -0.64 -0.30
N SER A 376 17.87 0.30 -1.11
CA SER A 376 18.99 1.17 -0.79
C SER A 376 18.65 2.12 0.37
N PRO A 377 19.61 2.42 1.27
CA PRO A 377 19.41 3.45 2.30
C PRO A 377 19.27 4.87 1.72
N ASN A 378 19.57 5.05 0.43
CA ASN A 378 19.47 6.32 -0.26
C ASN A 378 18.44 6.26 -1.39
N THR A 379 17.48 7.18 -1.36
CA THR A 379 16.47 7.36 -2.44
C THR A 379 16.50 8.82 -2.88
N LEU A 380 16.71 9.04 -4.18
CA LEU A 380 16.72 10.37 -4.78
C LEU A 380 15.46 10.56 -5.62
N LEU A 381 14.79 11.69 -5.39
CA LEU A 381 13.72 12.19 -6.25
C LEU A 381 14.20 13.49 -6.90
N ARG A 382 13.99 13.62 -8.22
CA ARG A 382 14.32 14.82 -8.98
C ARG A 382 13.07 15.30 -9.71
N TYR A 383 12.79 16.60 -9.66
CA TYR A 383 11.64 17.15 -10.36
C TYR A 383 11.77 18.66 -10.60
N SER A 384 10.93 19.18 -11.49
CA SER A 384 10.82 20.62 -11.77
C SER A 384 9.50 21.15 -11.15
N PRO A 385 9.55 22.01 -10.13
CA PRO A 385 8.37 22.52 -9.45
C PRO A 385 7.58 23.50 -10.31
N THR A 386 6.26 23.55 -10.08
CA THR A 386 5.43 24.67 -10.54
C THR A 386 5.66 25.88 -9.63
N PRO A 387 6.12 27.04 -10.14
CA PRO A 387 6.40 28.20 -9.31
C PRO A 387 5.16 28.67 -8.53
N GLY A 388 5.32 28.92 -7.23
CA GLY A 388 4.26 29.48 -6.39
C GLY A 388 3.18 28.50 -5.93
N VAL A 389 3.26 27.22 -6.32
CA VAL A 389 2.32 26.18 -5.90
C VAL A 389 3.03 25.18 -4.99
N ALA A 390 2.53 25.04 -3.76
CA ALA A 390 3.07 24.07 -2.81
C ALA A 390 2.68 22.63 -3.20
N GLN A 391 3.64 21.72 -3.12
CA GLN A 391 3.45 20.29 -3.39
C GLN A 391 3.73 19.48 -2.14
N THR A 392 3.05 18.34 -2.00
CA THR A 392 3.22 17.47 -0.83
C THR A 392 4.13 16.30 -1.19
N LEU A 393 5.28 16.22 -0.52
CA LEU A 393 6.15 15.07 -0.52
C LEU A 393 5.69 14.07 0.52
N VAL A 394 5.57 12.81 0.12
CA VAL A 394 5.27 11.69 1.00
C VAL A 394 6.44 10.71 0.99
N ILE A 395 6.86 10.31 2.18
CA ILE A 395 7.82 9.23 2.38
C ILE A 395 7.05 7.95 2.64
N ALA A 396 7.31 6.89 1.87
CA ALA A 396 6.67 5.59 2.03
C ALA A 396 7.70 4.49 2.30
N GLN A 397 7.24 3.40 2.93
CA GLN A 397 8.06 2.24 3.24
C GLN A 397 7.26 0.94 3.05
N SER A 398 7.96 -0.17 2.82
CA SER A 398 7.41 -1.52 2.81
C SER A 398 8.39 -2.45 3.53
N ASP A 399 7.89 -3.32 4.40
CA ASP A 399 8.65 -4.41 5.02
C ASP A 399 9.92 -4.00 5.80
N LEU A 400 10.03 -2.76 6.27
CA LEU A 400 11.14 -2.37 7.15
C LEU A 400 11.06 -3.17 8.47
N PRO A 401 12.14 -3.87 8.90
CA PRO A 401 12.06 -4.84 9.99
C PRO A 401 12.07 -4.23 11.40
N LEU A 402 12.66 -3.04 11.58
CA LEU A 402 12.74 -2.41 12.90
C LEU A 402 11.48 -1.56 13.18
N PRO A 403 11.06 -1.43 14.45
CA PRO A 403 9.88 -0.66 14.83
C PRO A 403 10.04 0.85 14.60
N SER A 404 11.28 1.35 14.48
CA SER A 404 11.55 2.76 14.24
C SER A 404 12.88 2.99 13.52
N TYR A 405 12.91 4.04 12.71
CA TYR A 405 14.09 4.47 11.96
C TYR A 405 14.31 5.98 12.06
N SER A 406 15.57 6.38 12.02
CA SER A 406 15.95 7.78 11.84
C SER A 406 16.33 8.05 10.39
N PHE A 407 16.01 9.25 9.92
CA PHE A 407 16.22 9.66 8.54
C PHE A 407 16.81 11.07 8.48
N THR A 408 17.47 11.35 7.36
CA THR A 408 17.80 12.69 6.90
C THR A 408 17.14 12.91 5.55
N LEU A 409 16.39 13.99 5.41
CA LEU A 409 15.80 14.45 4.17
C LEU A 409 16.52 15.72 3.73
N SER A 410 17.27 15.63 2.64
CA SER A 410 18.09 16.71 2.11
C SER A 410 17.49 17.25 0.82
N PHE A 411 17.26 18.56 0.78
CA PHE A 411 16.74 19.29 -0.37
C PHE A 411 17.86 20.10 -1.01
N PHE A 412 18.02 19.98 -2.32
CA PHE A 412 19.02 20.70 -3.10
C PHE A 412 18.35 21.49 -4.22
N SER A 413 18.72 22.77 -4.34
CA SER A 413 18.12 23.68 -5.31
C SER A 413 19.05 24.86 -5.63
N ASN A 414 18.77 25.54 -6.74
CA ASN A 414 19.45 26.80 -7.11
C ASN A 414 18.64 28.05 -6.76
N SER A 415 17.51 27.87 -6.08
CA SER A 415 16.67 28.91 -5.50
C SER A 415 16.23 28.51 -4.08
N PRO A 416 16.00 29.48 -3.17
CA PRO A 416 15.48 29.17 -1.84
C PRO A 416 14.12 28.46 -1.91
N LEU A 417 13.96 27.40 -1.13
CA LEU A 417 12.71 26.67 -0.97
C LEU A 417 12.07 27.00 0.38
N THR A 418 10.74 27.04 0.41
CA THR A 418 9.99 27.07 1.66
C THR A 418 9.51 25.66 1.97
N ILE A 419 10.03 25.06 3.04
CA ILE A 419 9.79 23.66 3.41
C ILE A 419 9.25 23.60 4.83
N SER A 420 8.18 22.85 5.02
CA SER A 420 7.56 22.62 6.33
C SER A 420 6.88 21.25 6.37
N PRO A 421 6.59 20.68 7.55
CA PRO A 421 5.69 19.53 7.63
C PRO A 421 4.37 19.83 6.92
N ALA A 422 3.83 18.86 6.17
CA ALA A 422 2.56 19.04 5.48
C ALA A 422 1.43 19.31 6.49
N SER A 423 0.58 20.28 6.19
CA SER A 423 -0.49 20.69 7.10
C SER A 423 -1.57 19.63 7.20
N ASP A 424 -2.06 19.40 8.42
CA ASP A 424 -3.23 18.55 8.65
C ASP A 424 -4.48 19.44 8.78
N PRO A 425 -5.38 19.46 7.77
CA PRO A 425 -6.60 20.26 7.85
C PRO A 425 -7.60 19.72 8.87
N LEU A 426 -7.44 18.47 9.35
CA LEU A 426 -8.40 17.77 10.21
C LEU A 426 -7.69 17.26 11.49
N PRO A 427 -7.42 18.15 12.47
CA PRO A 427 -6.57 17.85 13.62
C PRO A 427 -7.17 16.83 14.59
N TYR A 428 -8.49 16.64 14.60
CA TYR A 428 -9.14 15.62 15.43
C TYR A 428 -9.19 14.34 14.63
N ASN A 429 -8.50 13.30 15.09
CA ASN A 429 -8.49 12.00 14.46
C ASN A 429 -8.65 10.90 15.49
N GLU A 430 -9.33 9.83 15.08
CA GLU A 430 -9.50 8.62 15.87
C GLU A 430 -9.35 7.41 14.94
N THR A 431 -8.59 6.42 15.39
CA THR A 431 -8.35 5.18 14.65
C THR A 431 -9.00 4.02 15.40
N ILE A 432 -9.87 3.29 14.71
CA ILE A 432 -10.56 2.11 15.22
C ILE A 432 -10.09 0.90 14.46
N THR A 433 -9.67 -0.13 15.19
CA THR A 433 -9.36 -1.44 14.61
C THR A 433 -10.54 -2.41 14.76
N GLY A 434 -10.81 -3.21 13.73
CA GLY A 434 -11.84 -4.23 13.76
C GLY A 434 -11.54 -5.39 12.82
N ALA A 435 -12.52 -6.25 12.60
CA ALA A 435 -12.42 -7.34 11.62
C ALA A 435 -13.78 -7.67 10.99
N TRP A 436 -13.77 -7.97 9.69
CA TRP A 436 -14.85 -8.73 9.08
C TRP A 436 -14.67 -10.20 9.43
N THR A 437 -15.70 -10.76 10.04
CA THR A 437 -15.76 -12.16 10.46
C THR A 437 -16.85 -12.86 9.65
N ARG A 438 -16.98 -14.18 9.79
CA ARG A 438 -18.11 -14.92 9.21
C ARG A 438 -19.49 -14.34 9.57
N ARG A 439 -19.59 -13.59 10.68
CA ARG A 439 -20.84 -12.99 11.16
C ARG A 439 -21.03 -11.53 10.72
N THR A 440 -19.95 -10.86 10.34
CA THR A 440 -19.94 -9.42 10.05
C THR A 440 -19.54 -9.11 8.60
N ALA A 441 -19.13 -10.10 7.81
CA ALA A 441 -18.83 -9.94 6.38
C ALA A 441 -20.13 -9.99 5.56
N GLY A 442 -20.86 -8.87 5.54
CA GLY A 442 -22.19 -8.77 4.93
C GLY A 442 -22.19 -8.61 3.41
N GLY A 443 -21.05 -8.27 2.80
CA GLY A 443 -20.93 -7.96 1.38
C GLY A 443 -21.45 -6.57 1.02
N SER A 444 -21.60 -6.29 -0.28
CA SER A 444 -22.09 -5.00 -0.79
C SER A 444 -23.61 -4.80 -0.63
N THR A 445 -24.09 -3.60 -0.97
CA THR A 445 -25.52 -3.20 -0.85
C THR A 445 -26.47 -4.04 -1.69
N VAL A 446 -25.95 -4.82 -2.65
CA VAL A 446 -26.72 -5.78 -3.46
C VAL A 446 -27.16 -7.00 -2.64
N TYR A 447 -26.50 -7.29 -1.52
CA TYR A 447 -26.76 -8.46 -0.70
C TYR A 447 -27.65 -8.13 0.51
N PRO A 448 -28.66 -8.97 0.82
CA PRO A 448 -29.49 -8.78 2.03
C PRO A 448 -28.69 -8.82 3.33
N SER A 449 -27.53 -9.48 3.31
CA SER A 449 -26.59 -9.56 4.44
C SER A 449 -25.84 -8.25 4.71
N TYR A 450 -25.98 -7.21 3.88
CA TYR A 450 -25.32 -5.92 4.05
C TYR A 450 -25.48 -5.33 5.46
N VAL A 451 -26.65 -5.54 6.07
CA VAL A 451 -26.99 -5.07 7.43
C VAL A 451 -26.08 -5.63 8.52
N THR A 452 -25.38 -6.74 8.25
CA THR A 452 -24.47 -7.41 9.19
C THR A 452 -23.06 -6.80 9.18
N ASN A 453 -22.75 -5.96 8.20
CA ASN A 453 -21.47 -5.25 8.14
C ASN A 453 -21.20 -4.46 9.43
N PRO A 454 -19.91 -4.24 9.78
CA PRO A 454 -19.54 -3.32 10.83
C PRO A 454 -20.12 -1.94 10.58
N GLN A 455 -20.72 -1.36 11.62
CA GLN A 455 -21.28 -0.01 11.58
C GLN A 455 -20.88 0.77 12.81
N TYR A 456 -20.70 2.07 12.65
CA TYR A 456 -20.26 2.98 13.70
C TYR A 456 -21.12 4.25 13.72
N ALA A 457 -21.54 4.67 14.90
CA ALA A 457 -22.23 5.93 15.11
C ALA A 457 -21.19 7.04 15.29
N LEU A 458 -21.16 8.01 14.39
CA LEU A 458 -20.29 9.17 14.42
C LEU A 458 -21.10 10.39 14.85
N THR A 459 -20.77 11.02 15.98
CA THR A 459 -21.46 12.24 16.45
C THR A 459 -20.56 13.46 16.31
N LEU A 460 -21.01 14.43 15.51
CA LEU A 460 -20.36 15.73 15.33
C LEU A 460 -21.01 16.80 16.20
N THR A 461 -20.19 17.60 16.87
CA THR A 461 -20.65 18.67 17.77
C THR A 461 -20.87 19.99 17.06
N ARG A 462 -20.22 20.21 15.91
CA ARG A 462 -20.23 21.45 15.12
C ARG A 462 -20.13 21.12 13.63
N PRO A 463 -20.52 22.03 12.72
CA PRO A 463 -20.34 21.80 11.30
C PRO A 463 -18.85 21.55 10.99
N SER A 464 -18.54 20.44 10.34
CA SER A 464 -17.15 20.01 10.12
C SER A 464 -17.00 19.25 8.80
N PRO A 465 -15.87 19.38 8.09
CA PRO A 465 -15.51 18.43 7.06
C PRO A 465 -15.14 17.09 7.70
N LEU A 466 -15.29 16.02 6.94
CA LEU A 466 -14.91 14.67 7.32
C LEU A 466 -13.96 14.04 6.31
N SER A 467 -13.04 13.24 6.83
CA SER A 467 -12.19 12.35 6.06
C SER A 467 -12.11 10.99 6.74
N LEU A 468 -12.31 9.93 5.97
CA LEU A 468 -12.30 8.55 6.42
C LEU A 468 -11.33 7.75 5.56
N VAL A 469 -10.44 7.02 6.21
CA VAL A 469 -9.48 6.12 5.57
C VAL A 469 -9.70 4.73 6.14
N LEU A 470 -10.02 3.78 5.28
CA LEU A 470 -10.17 2.37 5.63
C LEU A 470 -9.03 1.59 5.01
N SER A 471 -8.41 0.72 5.79
CA SER A 471 -7.31 -0.13 5.34
C SER A 471 -7.40 -1.52 5.95
N THR A 472 -6.85 -2.49 5.24
CA THR A 472 -6.74 -3.90 5.61
C THR A 472 -5.29 -4.32 5.57
N GLU A 473 -4.96 -5.43 6.20
CA GLU A 473 -3.61 -5.99 6.08
C GLU A 473 -3.34 -6.36 4.61
N ARG A 474 -2.13 -6.07 4.13
CA ARG A 474 -1.72 -6.35 2.74
C ARG A 474 -1.92 -7.83 2.35
N ALA A 475 -1.82 -8.73 3.32
CA ALA A 475 -2.07 -10.16 3.12
C ALA A 475 -3.54 -10.49 2.80
N ASP A 476 -4.50 -9.73 3.36
CA ASP A 476 -5.92 -9.94 3.14
C ASP A 476 -6.35 -9.39 1.76
N ASN A 477 -5.80 -8.24 1.37
CA ASN A 477 -6.01 -7.57 0.07
C ASN A 477 -7.50 -7.50 -0.36
N LEU A 478 -8.38 -7.22 0.60
CA LEU A 478 -9.82 -7.28 0.40
C LEU A 478 -10.34 -6.05 -0.36
N PRO A 479 -11.32 -6.22 -1.27
CA PRO A 479 -12.05 -5.11 -1.86
C PRO A 479 -13.01 -4.52 -0.81
N VAL A 480 -12.74 -3.29 -0.37
CA VAL A 480 -13.44 -2.62 0.73
C VAL A 480 -14.09 -1.30 0.30
N HIS A 481 -15.12 -0.88 1.04
CA HIS A 481 -15.89 0.34 0.79
C HIS A 481 -16.35 1.01 2.10
N ILE A 482 -16.44 2.33 2.08
CA ILE A 482 -16.96 3.18 3.16
C ILE A 482 -18.21 3.90 2.68
N ALA A 483 -19.28 3.85 3.46
CA ALA A 483 -20.45 4.71 3.30
C ALA A 483 -20.76 5.47 4.59
N VAL A 484 -20.98 6.77 4.50
CA VAL A 484 -21.42 7.64 5.61
C VAL A 484 -22.83 8.09 5.33
N LEU A 485 -23.76 7.73 6.21
CA LEU A 485 -25.18 7.98 6.04
C LEU A 485 -25.76 8.82 7.18
N TYR A 486 -26.78 9.61 6.86
CA TYR A 486 -27.65 10.17 7.87
C TYR A 486 -28.44 9.03 8.54
N SER A 487 -28.43 8.97 9.86
CA SER A 487 -29.24 8.02 10.62
C SER A 487 -29.99 8.75 11.72
N ASN A 488 -31.22 8.31 12.00
CA ASN A 488 -32.07 8.93 13.01
C ASN A 488 -31.54 8.63 14.43
N GLY A 489 -30.43 9.27 14.81
CA GLY A 489 -29.76 9.09 16.10
C GLY A 489 -28.82 7.88 16.19
N GLY A 490 -28.01 7.61 15.15
CA GLY A 490 -26.96 6.57 15.24
C GLY A 490 -27.49 5.12 15.20
N GLN A 491 -28.69 4.93 14.67
CA GLN A 491 -29.29 3.60 14.54
C GLN A 491 -28.62 2.78 13.43
N ARG A 492 -28.73 1.46 13.54
CA ARG A 492 -28.22 0.52 12.53
C ARG A 492 -28.94 0.73 11.20
N VAL A 493 -28.17 0.93 10.15
CA VAL A 493 -28.66 1.08 8.78
C VAL A 493 -28.92 -0.30 8.20
N THR A 494 -30.16 -0.53 7.75
CA THR A 494 -30.60 -1.79 7.13
C THR A 494 -30.64 -1.73 5.60
N ALA A 495 -30.74 -0.53 5.02
CA ALA A 495 -30.69 -0.32 3.59
C ALA A 495 -30.07 1.04 3.29
N VAL A 496 -29.31 1.14 2.19
CA VAL A 496 -28.72 2.40 1.73
C VAL A 496 -29.66 3.02 0.71
N VAL A 497 -30.19 4.20 1.03
CA VAL A 497 -31.00 5.01 0.12
C VAL A 497 -30.19 6.24 -0.26
N GLY A 498 -30.08 6.56 -1.55
CA GLY A 498 -29.18 7.61 -2.04
C GLY A 498 -29.41 9.00 -1.41
N ARG A 499 -30.63 9.30 -0.94
CA ARG A 499 -30.95 10.56 -0.24
C ARG A 499 -30.30 10.69 1.14
N ASP A 500 -29.98 9.57 1.77
CA ASP A 500 -29.41 9.51 3.12
C ASP A 500 -27.88 9.42 3.07
N LEU A 501 -27.29 9.27 1.87
CA LEU A 501 -25.84 9.18 1.68
C LEU A 501 -25.20 10.57 1.74
N ILE A 502 -24.32 10.78 2.72
CA ILE A 502 -23.56 12.02 2.89
C ILE A 502 -22.29 11.97 2.03
N CYS A 503 -21.49 10.92 2.19
CA CYS A 503 -20.34 10.63 1.34
C CYS A 503 -20.01 9.14 1.35
N SER A 504 -19.30 8.70 0.32
CA SER A 504 -18.77 7.34 0.23
C SER A 504 -17.42 7.34 -0.46
N SER A 505 -16.69 6.24 -0.33
CA SER A 505 -15.66 5.90 -1.32
C SER A 505 -16.31 5.68 -2.69
N ALA A 506 -15.54 5.82 -3.77
CA ALA A 506 -16.03 5.61 -5.13
C ALA A 506 -16.44 4.15 -5.38
N GLU A 507 -15.50 3.33 -5.82
CA GLU A 507 -15.69 1.91 -6.05
C GLU A 507 -15.04 1.08 -4.94
N TYR A 508 -15.34 -0.22 -4.90
CA TYR A 508 -14.64 -1.14 -4.00
C TYR A 508 -13.17 -1.22 -4.38
N GLN A 509 -12.29 -0.76 -3.50
CA GLN A 509 -10.85 -0.75 -3.72
C GLN A 509 -10.18 -1.82 -2.87
N ARG A 510 -9.15 -2.46 -3.44
CA ARG A 510 -8.43 -3.53 -2.75
C ARG A 510 -7.45 -2.97 -1.74
N GLY A 511 -7.43 -3.56 -0.55
CA GLY A 511 -6.46 -3.24 0.49
C GLY A 511 -6.84 -2.01 1.30
N CYS A 512 -7.14 -0.88 0.65
CA CYS A 512 -7.48 0.37 1.30
C CYS A 512 -8.41 1.25 0.44
N THR A 513 -9.14 2.17 1.09
CA THR A 513 -9.99 3.14 0.40
C THR A 513 -10.19 4.43 1.21
N PHE A 514 -10.75 5.45 0.56
CA PHE A 514 -10.92 6.80 1.06
C PHE A 514 -12.32 7.33 0.84
N ALA A 515 -12.88 8.04 1.83
CA ALA A 515 -14.07 8.87 1.67
C ALA A 515 -13.84 10.25 2.30
N SER A 516 -14.31 11.32 1.67
CA SER A 516 -14.14 12.67 2.18
C SER A 516 -15.22 13.62 1.70
N THR A 517 -15.54 14.62 2.52
CA THR A 517 -16.37 15.77 2.10
C THR A 517 -15.55 16.98 1.67
N LEU A 518 -14.23 16.92 1.84
CA LEU A 518 -13.34 17.98 1.36
C LEU A 518 -13.29 18.00 -0.18
N PRO A 519 -13.15 19.18 -0.79
CA PRO A 519 -12.99 19.30 -2.24
C PRO A 519 -11.78 18.48 -2.73
N SER A 520 -12.00 17.67 -3.75
CA SER A 520 -10.97 16.88 -4.43
C SER A 520 -10.54 17.56 -5.74
N SER A 521 -9.25 17.49 -6.09
CA SER A 521 -8.72 17.83 -7.43
C SER A 521 -9.39 17.03 -8.53
N ASN A 522 -9.70 15.77 -8.25
CA ASN A 522 -10.35 14.85 -9.17
C ASN A 522 -11.85 14.85 -8.90
N THR A 523 -12.59 15.54 -9.75
CA THR A 523 -14.07 15.56 -9.77
C THR A 523 -14.68 14.23 -10.25
N SER A 524 -13.87 13.25 -10.64
CA SER A 524 -14.33 11.94 -11.14
C SER A 524 -14.48 10.85 -10.06
N ASN A 525 -13.81 10.99 -8.91
CA ASN A 525 -13.63 9.87 -7.96
C ASN A 525 -14.27 10.11 -6.58
N VAL A 526 -15.11 11.13 -6.43
CA VAL A 526 -15.92 11.34 -5.22
C VAL A 526 -17.34 11.60 -5.68
N THR A 527 -18.23 10.62 -5.50
CA THR A 527 -19.67 10.86 -5.58
C THR A 527 -20.10 11.63 -4.34
N SER A 528 -19.82 12.94 -4.32
CA SER A 528 -20.46 13.86 -3.41
C SER A 528 -21.89 14.05 -3.89
N SER A 529 -22.79 13.12 -3.55
CA SER A 529 -24.21 13.43 -3.55
C SER A 529 -24.47 14.33 -2.34
N VAL A 530 -24.09 15.60 -2.44
CA VAL A 530 -24.78 16.61 -1.63
C VAL A 530 -26.22 16.56 -2.12
N ALA A 531 -27.06 15.77 -1.44
CA ALA A 531 -28.49 15.85 -1.61
C ALA A 531 -28.84 17.32 -1.36
N SER A 532 -29.17 18.03 -2.43
CA SER A 532 -29.72 19.37 -2.42
C SER A 532 -31.04 19.32 -1.66
N ASN A 533 -30.97 19.34 -0.33
CA ASN A 533 -32.13 19.62 0.48
C ASN A 533 -32.55 21.06 0.19
N ASN A 534 -33.84 21.20 -0.08
CA ASN A 534 -34.58 22.34 -0.61
C ASN A 534 -34.53 23.64 0.24
N HIS A 535 -33.36 24.10 0.67
CA HIS A 535 -33.15 25.44 1.22
C HIS A 535 -31.85 25.99 0.62
N GLY A 536 -32.01 26.85 -0.39
CA GLY A 536 -30.90 27.37 -1.18
C GLY A 536 -29.84 28.07 -0.33
N HIS A 537 -28.73 27.40 -0.06
CA HIS A 537 -27.45 27.99 0.33
C HIS A 537 -26.30 27.11 -0.18
N THR A 538 -25.32 27.81 -0.78
CA THR A 538 -23.99 27.42 -1.28
C THR A 538 -23.41 26.06 -0.87
N SER A 539 -22.81 25.39 -1.86
CA SER A 539 -21.91 24.22 -1.78
C SER A 539 -20.93 24.24 -0.59
N SER A 540 -21.41 23.81 0.58
CA SER A 540 -20.61 23.70 1.79
C SER A 540 -20.02 22.30 1.88
N SER A 541 -18.69 22.18 1.94
CA SER A 541 -17.97 20.93 2.23
C SER A 541 -18.10 20.48 3.69
N LEU A 542 -18.80 21.26 4.51
CA LEU A 542 -19.06 21.00 5.92
C LEU A 542 -20.35 20.21 6.06
N ILE A 543 -20.28 19.14 6.86
CA ILE A 543 -21.45 18.40 7.32
C ILE A 543 -21.94 19.05 8.60
N ASP A 544 -23.26 19.22 8.75
CA ASP A 544 -23.88 19.77 9.94
C ASP A 544 -23.61 18.94 11.22
N PRO A 545 -23.81 19.52 12.42
CA PRO A 545 -23.77 18.75 13.67
C PRO A 545 -24.88 17.69 13.66
N GLY A 546 -24.57 16.50 14.14
CA GLY A 546 -25.53 15.41 14.15
C GLY A 546 -24.86 14.06 14.37
N THR A 547 -25.68 13.02 14.42
CA THR A 547 -25.22 11.64 14.50
C THR A 547 -25.42 10.97 13.15
N TYR A 548 -24.34 10.39 12.63
CA TYR A 548 -24.25 9.72 11.35
C TYR A 548 -23.89 8.25 11.56
N THR A 549 -24.20 7.40 10.59
CA THR A 549 -23.78 6.00 10.59
C THR A 549 -22.74 5.75 9.51
N ILE A 550 -21.56 5.29 9.91
CA ILE A 550 -20.53 4.79 9.02
C ILE A 550 -20.77 3.28 8.83
N VAL A 551 -20.80 2.81 7.59
CA VAL A 551 -20.87 1.38 7.26
C VAL A 551 -19.60 0.99 6.51
N LEU A 552 -18.94 -0.09 6.96
CA LEU A 552 -17.76 -0.65 6.32
C LEU A 552 -18.11 -1.97 5.66
N SER A 553 -17.94 -2.10 4.36
CA SER A 553 -18.33 -3.32 3.64
C SER A 553 -17.21 -3.90 2.79
N THR A 554 -17.26 -5.21 2.61
CA THR A 554 -16.52 -5.95 1.58
C THR A 554 -17.37 -6.10 0.33
N TYR A 555 -16.76 -6.40 -0.82
CA TYR A 555 -17.52 -6.56 -2.08
C TYR A 555 -18.48 -7.76 -2.01
N GLU A 556 -17.98 -8.92 -1.59
CA GLU A 556 -18.75 -10.15 -1.44
C GLU A 556 -18.98 -10.52 0.04
N PRO A 557 -20.11 -11.16 0.38
CA PRO A 557 -20.33 -11.71 1.72
C PRO A 557 -19.31 -12.79 2.07
N GLY A 558 -19.01 -12.93 3.36
CA GLY A 558 -18.10 -13.96 3.87
C GLY A 558 -16.60 -13.67 3.73
N GLN A 559 -16.22 -12.56 3.07
CA GLN A 559 -14.83 -12.09 3.01
C GLN A 559 -14.37 -11.61 4.39
N THR A 560 -13.47 -12.37 5.02
CA THR A 560 -12.96 -12.07 6.37
C THR A 560 -11.56 -11.48 6.33
N GLY A 561 -11.30 -10.51 7.20
CA GLY A 561 -9.99 -9.86 7.32
C GLY A 561 -10.00 -8.79 8.39
N ARG A 562 -8.82 -8.35 8.83
CA ARG A 562 -8.70 -7.26 9.81
C ARG A 562 -8.70 -5.92 9.10
N TYR A 563 -9.18 -4.89 9.78
CA TYR A 563 -9.17 -3.53 9.26
C TYR A 563 -8.82 -2.48 10.30
N SER A 564 -8.35 -1.34 9.80
CA SER A 564 -8.18 -0.08 10.51
C SER A 564 -9.00 1.00 9.81
N LEU A 565 -9.92 1.64 10.54
CA LEU A 565 -10.69 2.80 10.11
C LEU A 565 -10.16 4.03 10.85
N ARG A 566 -9.61 4.99 10.13
CA ARG A 566 -9.25 6.31 10.66
C ARG A 566 -10.30 7.33 10.25
N VAL A 567 -10.91 8.00 11.22
CA VAL A 567 -11.84 9.11 11.02
C VAL A 567 -11.15 10.40 11.42
N SER A 568 -11.26 11.44 10.60
CA SER A 568 -10.67 12.76 10.87
C SER A 568 -11.68 13.87 10.61
N ALA A 569 -11.67 14.89 11.47
CA ALA A 569 -12.57 16.03 11.43
C ALA A 569 -11.89 17.33 11.90
N ALA A 570 -12.51 18.48 11.60
CA ALA A 570 -12.06 19.79 12.07
C ALA A 570 -12.56 20.12 13.49
N CYS A 571 -13.49 19.34 14.04
CA CYS A 571 -13.98 19.47 15.40
C CYS A 571 -13.88 18.16 16.19
N PRO A 572 -13.93 18.21 17.54
CA PRO A 572 -14.10 17.00 18.34
C PRO A 572 -15.38 16.25 17.92
N PHE A 573 -15.27 14.94 17.85
CA PHE A 573 -16.35 14.01 17.56
C PHE A 573 -16.25 12.80 18.49
N THR A 574 -17.32 12.01 18.55
CA THR A 574 -17.29 10.69 19.16
C THR A 574 -17.65 9.65 18.12
N ILE A 575 -17.04 8.47 18.23
CA ILE A 575 -17.36 7.34 17.37
C ILE A 575 -17.52 6.08 18.21
N GLU A 576 -18.65 5.40 18.03
CA GLU A 576 -18.99 4.21 18.82
C GLU A 576 -19.46 3.08 17.91
N PRO A 577 -19.11 1.82 18.20
CA PRO A 577 -19.62 0.70 17.42
C PRO A 577 -21.13 0.56 17.61
N ILE A 578 -21.88 0.55 16.51
CA ILE A 578 -23.29 0.20 16.54
C ILE A 578 -23.35 -1.31 16.63
N LEU A 579 -23.82 -1.84 17.75
CA LEU A 579 -23.93 -3.27 17.94
C LEU A 579 -24.92 -3.88 16.93
N SER A 580 -24.68 -5.13 16.51
CA SER A 580 -25.70 -5.87 15.77
C SER A 580 -26.91 -6.08 16.69
N ASP A 581 -28.13 -6.06 16.18
CA ASP A 581 -29.35 -6.25 16.99
C ASP A 581 -29.44 -7.58 17.76
N ALA A 582 -28.53 -8.52 17.47
CA ALA A 582 -28.40 -9.80 18.18
C ALA A 582 -27.07 -9.90 18.98
N ALA A 583 -26.32 -8.81 19.12
CA ALA A 583 -25.09 -8.78 19.90
C ALA A 583 -25.45 -8.98 21.38
N GLY A 584 -24.77 -9.92 22.03
CA GLY A 584 -25.08 -10.28 23.42
C GLY A 584 -26.37 -11.09 23.60
N ARG A 585 -27.11 -11.40 22.53
CA ARG A 585 -28.36 -12.17 22.58
C ARG A 585 -28.14 -13.63 22.21
N LEU A 586 -28.91 -14.50 22.85
CA LEU A 586 -28.97 -15.92 22.53
C LEU A 586 -29.80 -16.10 21.25
N ARG A 587 -29.25 -16.85 20.29
CA ARG A 587 -29.95 -17.27 19.08
C ARG A 587 -30.38 -18.72 19.23
N THR A 588 -31.68 -18.94 19.23
CA THR A 588 -32.28 -20.27 19.23
C THR A 588 -32.85 -20.53 17.83
N PRO A 589 -32.16 -21.28 16.96
CA PRO A 589 -32.73 -21.71 15.69
C PRO A 589 -33.85 -22.73 15.94
N ALA A 590 -34.88 -22.73 15.10
CA ALA A 590 -35.84 -23.82 15.06
C ALA A 590 -35.11 -25.14 14.67
N PRO A 591 -35.57 -26.30 15.18
CA PRO A 591 -34.88 -27.58 14.96
C PRO A 591 -34.82 -28.01 13.48
N SER A 592 -35.76 -27.54 12.67
CA SER A 592 -35.80 -27.74 11.21
C SER A 592 -36.40 -26.51 10.51
N PRO A 593 -36.24 -26.34 9.18
CA PRO A 593 -36.96 -25.31 8.43
C PRO A 593 -38.47 -25.56 8.46
N ALA A 594 -39.27 -24.50 8.58
CA ALA A 594 -40.71 -24.57 8.40
C ALA A 594 -41.02 -24.89 6.93
N THR A 595 -41.65 -26.04 6.66
CA THR A 595 -42.09 -26.47 5.33
C THR A 595 -43.59 -26.68 5.31
N PHE A 596 -44.24 -26.26 4.23
CA PHE A 596 -45.68 -26.42 4.02
C PHE A 596 -45.92 -27.66 3.14
N ARG A 597 -46.79 -28.59 3.56
CA ARG A 597 -47.26 -29.67 2.67
C ARG A 597 -48.39 -29.17 1.77
N GLN A 598 -48.74 -29.96 0.75
CA GLN A 598 -49.79 -29.62 -0.21
C GLN A 598 -51.14 -29.39 0.53
N GLY A 599 -51.64 -28.15 0.53
CA GLY A 599 -52.88 -27.75 1.22
C GLY A 599 -52.70 -27.15 2.62
N GLU A 600 -51.49 -27.10 3.18
CA GLU A 600 -51.20 -26.50 4.48
C GLU A 600 -50.74 -25.04 4.31
N GLY A 601 -51.50 -24.08 4.86
CA GLY A 601 -51.14 -22.66 4.83
C GLY A 601 -50.43 -22.15 6.09
N ARG A 602 -50.36 -22.96 7.15
CA ARG A 602 -49.97 -22.50 8.49
C ARG A 602 -49.28 -23.59 9.29
N VAL A 603 -48.11 -23.29 9.82
CA VAL A 603 -47.37 -24.16 10.75
C VAL A 603 -46.99 -23.39 12.00
N ARG A 604 -46.88 -24.10 13.14
CA ARG A 604 -46.45 -23.51 14.40
C ARG A 604 -45.47 -24.41 15.14
N ALA A 605 -44.64 -23.83 15.98
CA ALA A 605 -43.74 -24.53 16.89
C ALA A 605 -43.90 -23.96 18.30
N ARG A 606 -43.89 -24.83 19.31
CA ARG A 606 -43.99 -24.39 20.70
C ARG A 606 -42.72 -23.65 21.12
N VAL A 607 -42.87 -22.55 21.84
CA VAL A 607 -41.76 -21.76 22.38
C VAL A 607 -41.84 -21.77 23.90
N ASP A 608 -40.82 -22.30 24.57
CA ASP A 608 -40.74 -22.28 26.03
C ASP A 608 -39.72 -21.26 26.51
N VAL A 609 -40.09 -20.50 27.54
CA VAL A 609 -39.30 -19.40 28.12
C VAL A 609 -39.25 -19.59 29.63
N ALA A 610 -38.03 -19.57 30.21
CA ALA A 610 -37.84 -19.88 31.64
C ALA A 610 -37.95 -18.67 32.59
N ARG A 611 -37.73 -17.45 32.07
CA ARG A 611 -37.76 -16.19 32.83
C ARG A 611 -38.20 -15.06 31.92
N LEU A 612 -38.69 -13.94 32.48
CA LEU A 612 -38.99 -12.74 31.71
C LEU A 612 -37.82 -12.38 30.79
N THR A 613 -38.08 -12.42 29.49
CA THR A 613 -37.05 -12.30 28.44
C THR A 613 -37.59 -11.50 27.27
N ARG A 614 -36.82 -10.53 26.78
CA ARG A 614 -37.16 -9.81 25.55
C ARG A 614 -36.70 -10.62 24.35
N ALA A 615 -37.57 -10.76 23.34
CA ALA A 615 -37.30 -11.59 22.18
C ALA A 615 -37.83 -10.99 20.87
N SER A 616 -37.21 -11.37 19.76
CA SER A 616 -37.67 -11.11 18.39
C SER A 616 -37.45 -12.35 17.53
N VAL A 617 -38.24 -12.52 16.47
CA VAL A 617 -38.14 -13.64 15.55
C VAL A 617 -37.55 -13.16 14.23
N LEU A 618 -36.63 -13.93 13.67
CA LEU A 618 -36.07 -13.74 12.33
C LEU A 618 -36.40 -14.97 11.47
N ALA A 619 -36.94 -14.76 10.28
CA ALA A 619 -37.26 -15.79 9.32
C ALA A 619 -36.55 -15.54 7.98
N ARG A 620 -35.93 -16.57 7.40
CA ARG A 620 -35.16 -16.49 6.15
C ARG A 620 -35.55 -17.64 5.22
N SER A 621 -35.75 -17.34 3.94
CA SER A 621 -36.02 -18.37 2.92
C SER A 621 -34.77 -19.21 2.63
N VAL A 622 -34.94 -20.53 2.49
CA VAL A 622 -33.87 -21.47 2.14
C VAL A 622 -34.01 -21.87 0.66
N LYS A 623 -32.99 -21.56 -0.16
CA LYS A 623 -32.90 -22.09 -1.53
C LYS A 623 -32.44 -23.56 -1.48
N THR A 624 -33.37 -24.49 -1.67
CA THR A 624 -33.04 -25.87 -2.07
C THR A 624 -32.86 -25.88 -3.59
N GLY A 625 -31.77 -26.48 -4.08
CA GLY A 625 -31.34 -26.35 -5.48
C GLY A 625 -32.40 -26.70 -6.54
N SER A 626 -32.24 -26.07 -7.72
CA SER A 626 -33.03 -26.17 -8.96
C SER A 626 -34.16 -25.15 -9.15
N THR A 627 -33.98 -24.32 -10.18
CA THR A 627 -34.90 -23.51 -11.02
C THR A 627 -36.12 -22.80 -10.39
N THR A 628 -36.16 -21.47 -10.57
CA THR A 628 -37.33 -20.54 -10.51
C THR A 628 -38.59 -21.08 -9.80
N GLN A 629 -38.55 -21.20 -8.47
CA GLN A 629 -39.75 -21.33 -7.66
C GLN A 629 -40.24 -19.93 -7.24
N LYS A 630 -41.56 -19.70 -7.33
CA LYS A 630 -42.23 -18.50 -6.81
C LYS A 630 -41.88 -18.35 -5.33
N THR A 631 -41.34 -17.20 -4.96
CA THR A 631 -41.11 -16.80 -3.57
C THR A 631 -42.46 -16.76 -2.84
N ALA A 632 -42.66 -17.68 -1.91
CA ALA A 632 -43.84 -17.67 -1.05
C ALA A 632 -43.79 -16.42 -0.16
N MET A 633 -44.82 -15.58 -0.19
CA MET A 633 -44.99 -14.55 0.84
C MET A 633 -45.35 -15.26 2.14
N VAL A 634 -44.61 -14.95 3.20
CA VAL A 634 -44.77 -15.62 4.49
C VAL A 634 -44.91 -14.57 5.58
N ARG A 635 -45.81 -14.81 6.53
CA ARG A 635 -45.92 -14.04 7.77
C ARG A 635 -45.40 -14.86 8.91
N VAL A 636 -44.65 -14.23 9.81
CA VAL A 636 -44.12 -14.87 11.01
C VAL A 636 -44.57 -14.11 12.24
N ALA A 637 -45.06 -14.85 13.23
CA ALA A 637 -45.63 -14.28 14.43
C ALA A 637 -45.27 -15.08 15.69
N LEU A 638 -45.23 -14.40 16.84
CA LEU A 638 -45.30 -15.00 18.15
C LEU A 638 -46.73 -14.83 18.66
N GLU A 639 -47.40 -15.93 18.92
CA GLU A 639 -48.80 -15.98 19.36
C GLU A 639 -48.89 -16.65 20.72
N LEU A 640 -49.63 -16.05 21.64
CA LEU A 640 -50.09 -16.76 22.83
C LEU A 640 -51.23 -17.70 22.46
N GLY A 641 -51.34 -18.82 23.17
CA GLY A 641 -52.49 -19.71 23.05
C GLY A 641 -53.82 -19.02 23.43
N THR A 642 -54.90 -19.78 23.35
CA THR A 642 -56.27 -19.25 23.47
C THR A 642 -56.78 -19.29 24.90
N ILE A 643 -57.37 -18.16 25.33
CA ILE A 643 -58.32 -18.09 26.45
C ILE A 643 -59.62 -17.55 25.87
N GLU A 644 -60.76 -18.20 26.12
CA GLU A 644 -62.08 -17.79 25.61
C GLU A 644 -62.16 -17.62 24.07
N GLY A 645 -61.40 -18.42 23.31
CA GLY A 645 -61.47 -18.42 21.85
C GLY A 645 -60.81 -17.23 21.14
N ARG A 646 -60.08 -16.35 21.86
CA ARG A 646 -59.33 -15.23 21.23
C ARG A 646 -57.82 -15.48 21.26
N LYS A 647 -57.21 -15.61 20.08
CA LYS A 647 -55.76 -15.68 19.88
C LYS A 647 -55.15 -14.28 20.11
N ARG A 648 -54.00 -14.20 20.77
CA ARG A 648 -53.28 -12.93 21.01
C ARG A 648 -51.91 -12.96 20.35
N VAL A 649 -51.74 -12.19 19.29
CA VAL A 649 -50.46 -11.98 18.61
C VAL A 649 -49.61 -11.01 19.42
N LEU A 650 -48.47 -11.48 19.93
CA LEU A 650 -47.51 -10.67 20.68
C LEU A 650 -46.65 -9.82 19.74
N ALA A 651 -46.14 -10.44 18.69
CA ALA A 651 -45.34 -9.80 17.67
C ALA A 651 -45.58 -10.49 16.33
N SER A 652 -45.65 -9.73 15.25
CA SER A 652 -45.86 -10.25 13.90
C SER A 652 -45.08 -9.38 12.92
N THR A 653 -44.63 -9.98 11.82
CA THR A 653 -44.01 -9.24 10.71
C THR A 653 -45.01 -8.30 10.02
N ALA A 654 -46.32 -8.49 10.25
CA ALA A 654 -47.40 -7.59 9.88
C ALA A 654 -48.23 -7.20 11.11
N SER A 655 -48.13 -5.95 11.58
CA SER A 655 -49.21 -5.28 12.33
C SER A 655 -48.98 -3.77 12.51
N GLY A 656 -49.82 -2.98 11.84
CA GLY A 656 -50.28 -1.65 12.23
C GLY A 656 -51.63 -1.44 11.55
N GLY A 657 -52.71 -1.30 12.32
CA GLY A 657 -54.08 -1.42 11.81
C GLY A 657 -54.58 -0.30 10.89
N GLY A 658 -55.56 -0.67 10.04
CA GLY A 658 -56.53 0.22 9.40
C GLY A 658 -56.26 0.60 7.94
N GLY A 659 -57.05 0.04 7.01
CA GLY A 659 -57.25 0.56 5.65
C GLY A 659 -56.73 -0.34 4.53
N GLU A 660 -57.65 -0.74 3.65
CA GLU A 660 -57.42 -1.51 2.42
C GLU A 660 -56.53 -0.79 1.39
N LEU A 661 -56.02 -1.60 0.46
CA LEU A 661 -55.62 -1.33 -0.94
C LEU A 661 -54.12 -1.24 -1.31
N ALA A 662 -53.80 -2.18 -2.20
CA ALA A 662 -52.58 -2.54 -2.93
C ALA A 662 -51.96 -1.46 -3.84
N ALA A 663 -50.69 -1.68 -4.21
CA ALA A 663 -50.25 -1.59 -5.61
C ALA A 663 -48.96 -2.41 -5.90
N SER A 664 -48.85 -2.81 -7.17
CA SER A 664 -47.94 -3.76 -7.80
C SER A 664 -46.66 -3.13 -8.34
N LEU A 665 -45.55 -3.85 -8.30
CA LEU A 665 -44.33 -3.59 -9.08
C LEU A 665 -44.42 -4.31 -10.43
N SER A 666 -44.30 -3.58 -11.53
CA SER A 666 -43.80 -4.12 -12.80
C SER A 666 -42.53 -3.36 -13.20
N ASN A 667 -41.59 -4.13 -13.73
CA ASN A 667 -40.31 -3.75 -14.34
C ASN A 667 -39.12 -3.61 -13.38
N LEU A 668 -38.25 -4.62 -13.36
CA LEU A 668 -37.06 -4.61 -14.23
C LEU A 668 -36.34 -5.97 -14.17
N SER A 669 -36.31 -6.60 -15.34
CA SER A 669 -35.45 -7.72 -15.70
C SER A 669 -33.98 -7.27 -15.77
N LEU A 670 -33.07 -8.10 -15.26
CA LEU A 670 -31.66 -8.07 -15.63
C LEU A 670 -31.52 -8.37 -17.13
N SER A 671 -31.02 -7.40 -17.90
CA SER A 671 -29.94 -7.52 -18.89
C SER A 671 -29.99 -6.31 -19.82
N GLU A 672 -28.88 -5.56 -19.84
CA GLU A 672 -28.42 -4.60 -20.86
C GLU A 672 -28.00 -3.24 -20.26
N ARG A 673 -26.81 -2.81 -20.68
CA ARG A 673 -26.15 -1.49 -20.53
C ARG A 673 -25.18 -1.32 -19.35
N LEU A 674 -24.06 -2.03 -19.45
CA LEU A 674 -22.75 -1.38 -19.41
C LEU A 674 -22.33 -1.09 -20.86
N GLY A 675 -21.84 0.13 -21.12
CA GLY A 675 -21.26 0.58 -22.38
C GLY A 675 -22.19 1.51 -23.19
N GLY A 676 -21.81 2.73 -23.56
CA GLY A 676 -20.53 3.40 -23.38
C GLY A 676 -20.58 4.85 -23.87
N ILE A 677 -19.45 5.53 -23.61
CA ILE A 677 -18.77 6.53 -24.44
C ILE A 677 -19.61 7.07 -25.62
N GLY A 678 -19.97 8.35 -25.56
CA GLY A 678 -20.38 9.10 -26.73
C GLY A 678 -19.18 9.43 -27.61
N GLY A 679 -19.13 8.81 -28.78
CA GLY A 679 -18.47 9.31 -29.98
C GLY A 679 -19.48 9.36 -31.13
N ILE A 680 -19.86 10.58 -31.52
CA ILE A 680 -20.25 11.10 -32.85
C ILE A 680 -21.09 10.21 -33.78
N GLY A 681 -22.27 10.73 -34.19
CA GLY A 681 -22.73 10.64 -35.59
C GLY A 681 -24.18 10.27 -35.83
N GLY A 682 -24.99 11.29 -36.18
CA GLY A 682 -26.00 11.21 -37.27
C GLY A 682 -27.37 10.57 -36.99
N GLY A 683 -28.41 11.34 -37.30
CA GLY A 683 -29.57 10.78 -38.02
C GLY A 683 -30.89 10.65 -37.26
N HIS A 684 -31.70 11.71 -37.42
CA HIS A 684 -33.16 11.70 -37.55
C HIS A 684 -34.10 11.25 -36.42
N ILE A 685 -34.93 12.24 -36.09
CA ILE A 685 -36.09 12.32 -35.21
C ILE A 685 -37.37 11.94 -35.98
N HIS A 686 -38.25 11.16 -35.36
CA HIS A 686 -39.73 11.25 -35.40
C HIS A 686 -40.27 10.16 -34.44
N GLY A 687 -41.28 10.35 -33.60
CA GLY A 687 -42.26 11.42 -33.41
C GLY A 687 -43.46 10.83 -32.65
N GLY A 688 -44.22 11.67 -31.94
CA GLY A 688 -45.56 11.36 -31.40
C GLY A 688 -45.60 11.05 -29.89
N GLN A 689 -45.86 12.01 -28.99
CA GLN A 689 -47.11 12.74 -28.66
C GLN A 689 -48.23 11.91 -28.02
N GLY A 690 -48.73 12.43 -26.89
CA GLY A 690 -50.10 12.24 -26.37
C GLY A 690 -50.15 11.87 -24.88
N THR A 691 -50.04 12.80 -23.92
CA THR A 691 -51.13 13.58 -23.25
C THR A 691 -52.17 12.70 -22.53
N THR A 692 -52.34 12.71 -21.20
CA THR A 692 -53.09 13.71 -20.39
C THR A 692 -53.06 13.25 -18.91
N GLU A 693 -52.61 14.10 -17.97
CA GLU A 693 -53.36 14.79 -16.90
C GLU A 693 -54.10 13.94 -15.85
N GLY A 694 -53.81 14.18 -14.56
CA GLY A 694 -54.62 13.75 -13.41
C GLY A 694 -53.85 13.63 -12.09
N ASP A 695 -53.81 14.71 -11.31
CA ASP A 695 -53.23 14.82 -9.95
C ASP A 695 -53.76 13.79 -8.94
N GLY A 696 -52.92 13.42 -7.96
CA GLY A 696 -53.35 12.74 -6.74
C GLY A 696 -52.23 12.12 -5.91
N TYR A 697 -51.65 12.88 -4.99
CA TYR A 697 -50.73 12.37 -3.96
C TYR A 697 -51.42 11.38 -3.01
N SER A 698 -50.78 10.22 -2.74
CA SER A 698 -50.74 9.45 -1.47
C SER A 698 -50.80 7.93 -1.69
N ALA A 699 -49.78 7.18 -1.24
CA ALA A 699 -49.96 5.77 -0.83
C ALA A 699 -48.81 5.24 0.05
N LYS A 700 -49.17 4.41 1.04
CA LYS A 700 -48.38 3.90 2.17
C LYS A 700 -48.06 2.40 2.00
N GLY A 701 -46.88 1.97 2.48
CA GLY A 701 -46.67 0.70 3.23
C GLY A 701 -46.38 -0.59 2.43
N GLU A 702 -45.17 -1.14 2.60
CA GLU A 702 -44.55 -2.23 1.82
C GLU A 702 -44.86 -3.67 2.32
N PHE A 703 -44.83 -4.65 1.40
CA PHE A 703 -44.69 -6.09 1.68
C PHE A 703 -43.34 -6.57 1.13
N ALA A 704 -42.57 -7.37 1.90
CA ALA A 704 -41.22 -7.80 1.53
C ALA A 704 -41.10 -9.34 1.36
N ASP A 705 -40.26 -9.75 0.40
CA ASP A 705 -39.91 -11.14 0.10
C ASP A 705 -39.11 -11.77 1.25
N ALA A 706 -39.43 -13.01 1.63
CA ALA A 706 -38.72 -13.77 2.68
C ALA A 706 -37.24 -14.02 2.35
N SER A 707 -36.82 -13.80 1.10
CA SER A 707 -35.41 -13.77 0.69
C SER A 707 -34.60 -12.64 1.35
N LEU A 708 -35.23 -11.54 1.77
CA LEU A 708 -34.60 -10.40 2.44
C LEU A 708 -34.48 -10.57 3.97
N GLY A 709 -35.08 -11.63 4.54
CA GLY A 709 -35.14 -11.85 5.98
C GLY A 709 -36.26 -11.04 6.64
N LEU A 710 -37.29 -11.72 7.15
CA LEU A 710 -38.43 -11.12 7.83
C LEU A 710 -38.20 -11.10 9.34
N ARG A 711 -38.45 -9.96 10.00
CA ARG A 711 -38.27 -9.84 11.45
C ARG A 711 -39.49 -9.26 12.15
N THR A 712 -39.85 -9.83 13.30
CA THR A 712 -40.89 -9.28 14.18
C THR A 712 -40.33 -8.15 15.06
N ARG A 713 -41.21 -7.27 15.54
CA ARG A 713 -40.86 -6.33 16.63
C ARG A 713 -40.41 -7.08 17.89
N GLU A 714 -39.62 -6.42 18.71
CA GLU A 714 -39.28 -6.95 20.03
C GLU A 714 -40.50 -6.99 20.94
N VAL A 715 -40.62 -8.07 21.71
CA VAL A 715 -41.68 -8.25 22.70
C VAL A 715 -41.13 -8.89 23.97
N ASP A 716 -41.69 -8.51 25.11
CA ASP A 716 -41.38 -9.14 26.39
C ASP A 716 -42.19 -10.43 26.54
N LEU A 717 -41.47 -11.53 26.75
CA LEU A 717 -42.02 -12.86 26.97
C LEU A 717 -42.01 -13.15 28.46
N ASP A 718 -43.17 -13.03 29.09
CA ASP A 718 -43.37 -13.33 30.51
C ASP A 718 -43.88 -14.77 30.68
N PRO A 719 -43.13 -15.67 31.35
CA PRO A 719 -43.54 -17.06 31.52
C PRO A 719 -44.85 -17.23 32.29
N ASP A 720 -45.20 -16.31 33.20
CA ASP A 720 -46.46 -16.40 33.95
C ASP A 720 -47.65 -16.04 33.06
N VAL A 721 -47.50 -15.01 32.22
CA VAL A 721 -48.50 -14.68 31.19
C VAL A 721 -48.62 -15.82 30.19
N ILE A 722 -47.52 -16.39 29.72
CA ILE A 722 -47.51 -17.50 28.75
C ILE A 722 -48.27 -18.72 29.30
N ARG A 723 -48.10 -19.06 30.59
CA ARG A 723 -48.81 -20.16 31.24
C ARG A 723 -50.32 -19.93 31.32
N VAL A 724 -50.74 -18.70 31.65
CA VAL A 724 -52.16 -18.33 31.71
C VAL A 724 -52.83 -18.51 30.35
N TYR A 725 -52.14 -18.14 29.27
CA TYR A 725 -52.65 -18.23 27.90
C TYR A 725 -52.38 -19.56 27.20
N GLY A 726 -52.09 -20.65 27.93
CA GLY A 726 -51.99 -21.99 27.32
C GLY A 726 -50.76 -22.19 26.43
N GLY A 727 -49.71 -21.38 26.60
CA GLY A 727 -48.43 -21.50 25.91
C GLY A 727 -48.13 -20.37 24.92
N LEU A 728 -46.91 -20.41 24.38
CA LEU A 728 -46.41 -19.48 23.37
C LEU A 728 -46.04 -20.28 22.13
N TRP A 729 -46.42 -19.76 20.97
CA TRP A 729 -46.28 -20.41 19.69
C TRP A 729 -45.58 -19.48 18.71
N LEU A 730 -44.57 -20.03 18.04
CA LEU A 730 -43.95 -19.43 16.87
C LEU A 730 -44.73 -19.90 15.64
N VAL A 731 -45.39 -18.98 14.94
CA VAL A 731 -46.29 -19.28 13.83
C VAL A 731 -45.72 -18.75 12.52
N VAL A 732 -45.80 -19.57 11.47
CA VAL A 732 -45.39 -19.25 10.11
C VAL A 732 -46.57 -19.52 9.16
N GLU A 733 -47.04 -18.48 8.48
CA GLU A 733 -48.22 -18.47 7.62
C GLU A 733 -47.83 -18.17 6.16
N GLN A 734 -48.25 -19.00 5.20
CA GLN A 734 -48.08 -18.72 3.78
C GLN A 734 -49.24 -17.84 3.28
N ILE A 735 -48.91 -16.69 2.69
CA ILE A 735 -49.86 -15.71 2.17
C ILE A 735 -49.87 -15.79 0.63
N GLY A 736 -51.01 -16.14 0.03
CA GLY A 736 -51.24 -16.05 -1.42
C GLY A 736 -51.08 -17.33 -2.27
N GLY A 737 -51.48 -18.50 -1.76
CA GLY A 737 -51.45 -19.78 -2.51
C GLY A 737 -52.80 -20.51 -2.67
N GLY A 738 -53.90 -19.97 -2.16
CA GLY A 738 -55.21 -20.64 -2.18
C GLY A 738 -56.05 -20.30 -3.41
N GLY A 739 -55.67 -20.80 -4.59
CA GLY A 739 -56.53 -20.79 -5.77
C GLY A 739 -57.15 -22.16 -5.98
N GLN A 740 -58.46 -22.30 -5.69
CA GLN A 740 -59.27 -23.43 -6.18
C GLN A 740 -59.19 -23.44 -7.72
N GLY A 741 -58.33 -24.30 -8.27
CA GLY A 741 -58.29 -24.60 -9.68
C GLY A 741 -59.48 -25.49 -10.03
N HIS A 742 -60.38 -24.96 -10.84
CA HIS A 742 -61.46 -25.71 -11.47
C HIS A 742 -60.85 -26.90 -12.24
N VAL A 743 -61.26 -28.12 -11.89
CA VAL A 743 -60.88 -29.34 -12.62
C VAL A 743 -61.47 -29.26 -14.01
N THR A 744 -60.63 -29.31 -15.04
CA THR A 744 -60.99 -29.75 -16.39
C THR A 744 -60.26 -31.04 -16.68
N GLU A 745 -61.03 -32.10 -16.90
CA GLU A 745 -60.57 -33.43 -17.33
C GLU A 745 -59.74 -33.35 -18.62
N GLY A 746 -58.66 -34.15 -18.71
CA GLY A 746 -57.92 -34.31 -19.96
C GLY A 746 -56.60 -35.07 -19.84
N SER A 747 -56.66 -36.37 -20.15
CA SER A 747 -55.63 -37.29 -20.65
C SER A 747 -54.42 -37.68 -19.77
N ASP A 748 -54.33 -39.00 -19.61
CA ASP A 748 -53.20 -39.81 -19.15
C ASP A 748 -51.91 -39.57 -19.97
N ASP A 749 -50.75 -39.46 -19.31
CA ASP A 749 -49.62 -40.38 -19.52
C ASP A 749 -48.48 -40.17 -18.50
N ASP A 750 -47.93 -41.31 -18.10
CA ASP A 750 -46.64 -41.63 -17.44
C ASP A 750 -46.23 -41.04 -16.07
N GLY A 751 -46.04 -42.00 -15.14
CA GLY A 751 -45.50 -41.81 -13.82
C GLY A 751 -43.98 -41.58 -13.79
N GLY A 752 -43.60 -40.49 -13.14
CA GLY A 752 -42.26 -40.25 -12.62
C GLY A 752 -42.38 -39.44 -11.33
N GLY A 753 -42.28 -40.11 -10.17
CA GLY A 753 -42.34 -39.48 -8.86
C GLY A 753 -41.15 -38.53 -8.63
N GLY A 754 -41.35 -37.26 -8.93
CA GLY A 754 -40.51 -36.15 -8.45
C GLY A 754 -41.28 -35.39 -7.38
N GLY A 755 -41.04 -35.69 -6.11
CA GLY A 755 -41.57 -34.89 -5.00
C GLY A 755 -41.06 -33.46 -5.13
N GLY A 756 -41.96 -32.54 -5.51
CA GLY A 756 -41.67 -31.11 -5.52
C GLY A 756 -41.37 -30.65 -4.10
N GLY A 757 -40.08 -30.54 -3.76
CA GLY A 757 -39.64 -29.94 -2.51
C GLY A 757 -40.10 -28.48 -2.47
N GLY A 758 -41.10 -28.20 -1.64
CA GLY A 758 -41.48 -26.83 -1.32
C GLY A 758 -40.34 -26.16 -0.55
N GLY A 759 -39.95 -24.95 -0.96
CA GLY A 759 -38.93 -24.16 -0.26
C GLY A 759 -39.26 -23.99 1.22
N GLY A 760 -38.27 -24.22 2.09
CA GLY A 760 -38.42 -24.09 3.54
C GLY A 760 -38.06 -22.71 4.06
N VAL A 761 -38.65 -22.30 5.19
CA VAL A 761 -38.34 -21.06 5.90
C VAL A 761 -37.55 -21.39 7.17
N HIS A 762 -36.29 -20.98 7.23
CA HIS A 762 -35.51 -21.09 8.46
C HIS A 762 -35.92 -19.99 9.43
N VAL A 763 -36.33 -20.35 10.64
CA VAL A 763 -36.75 -19.39 11.66
C VAL A 763 -35.84 -19.51 12.88
N GLU A 764 -35.49 -18.38 13.47
CA GLU A 764 -34.72 -18.31 14.72
C GLU A 764 -35.30 -17.24 15.65
N ILE A 765 -35.22 -17.48 16.96
CA ILE A 765 -35.54 -16.51 18.00
C ILE A 765 -34.25 -15.91 18.53
N SER A 766 -34.14 -14.59 18.50
CA SER A 766 -33.07 -13.83 19.18
C SER A 766 -33.63 -13.27 20.48
N SER A 767 -33.00 -13.58 21.61
CA SER A 767 -33.54 -13.27 22.95
C SER A 767 -32.47 -13.00 24.01
N ASP A 768 -32.82 -12.25 25.06
CA ASP A 768 -31.93 -11.90 26.19
C ASP A 768 -31.72 -13.05 27.21
N GLY A 769 -32.45 -14.15 27.06
CA GLY A 769 -32.52 -15.29 27.97
C GLY A 769 -32.71 -16.59 27.20
N VAL A 770 -32.54 -17.73 27.86
CA VAL A 770 -32.65 -19.03 27.17
C VAL A 770 -34.10 -19.27 26.76
N VAL A 771 -34.30 -19.52 25.47
CA VAL A 771 -35.57 -19.90 24.86
C VAL A 771 -35.36 -21.22 24.11
N SER A 772 -36.32 -22.14 24.17
CA SER A 772 -36.34 -23.37 23.37
C SER A 772 -37.50 -23.37 22.39
N ILE A 773 -37.25 -23.86 21.18
CA ILE A 773 -38.25 -24.01 20.11
C ILE A 773 -38.46 -25.51 19.89
N GLY A 774 -39.71 -25.96 19.96
CA GLY A 774 -40.12 -27.33 19.70
C GLY A 774 -40.18 -27.65 18.20
N GLU A 775 -40.62 -28.87 17.88
CA GLU A 775 -40.85 -29.30 16.49
C GLU A 775 -42.01 -28.54 15.84
N TRP A 776 -41.98 -28.44 14.51
CA TRP A 776 -43.08 -27.85 13.74
C TRP A 776 -44.28 -28.79 13.70
N GLU A 777 -45.47 -28.25 13.96
CA GLU A 777 -46.76 -28.90 13.79
C GLU A 777 -47.67 -28.06 12.89
N VAL A 778 -48.60 -28.72 12.20
CA VAL A 778 -49.64 -28.06 11.40
C VAL A 778 -50.57 -27.31 12.36
N ALA A 779 -50.84 -26.06 12.06
CA ALA A 779 -51.77 -25.26 12.85
C ALA A 779 -53.10 -25.17 12.11
N ASP A 780 -54.19 -25.60 12.76
CA ASP A 780 -55.53 -25.49 12.20
C ASP A 780 -55.94 -24.02 11.98
N GLU A 781 -56.69 -23.78 10.90
CA GLU A 781 -57.39 -22.51 10.65
C GLU A 781 -58.62 -22.43 11.57
N ASP A 782 -58.40 -22.20 12.87
CA ASP A 782 -59.49 -21.74 13.78
C ASP A 782 -59.69 -20.23 13.70
#